data_AF-A0ABC9BIF9-F1
#
_entry.id   AF-A0ABC9BIF9-F1
#
_cell.length_a   1.000
_cell.length_b   1.000
_cell.length_c   1.000
_cell.angle_alpha   90.00
_cell.angle_beta   90.00
_cell.angle_gamma   90.00
#
_symmetry.space_group_name_H-M   'P 1'
#
loop_
_entity.id
_entity.type
_entity.pdbx_description
1 polymer ?
#
loop_
_entity_poly.entity_id
_entity_poly.type
_entity_poly.pdbx_seq_one_letter_code
_entity_poly.pdbx_strand_id
1 'polypeptide(L)'
;MFKPPDPTASARATDCSVAADDRKATSKSPSSCFVRPGRRLNPLIVFISIVYILLPKLLPLEAGAPAMARPRPRRPIGASCAAVALLLLLLAASVLPGSLAQDLAGDRAALLALRAALDRGGLLPWDTTAATPCGWRGVKCDGGRVIELRLPGKRLTGTIPPGTVGNLTALRKLSLRHNGISGPIPADVANCGELRVFSLRNNRLTGALPEVLFSLPSLRHADLSLNQFAGGVSQDFNRLKQLDTLFLERNLLAGELPAGLYLPALNRLNVSFNAALTGPVPPSLARMPANSFLGTALCDGPLPACSPPPPPTPPPEDSKKKKRKLSRWAVVGIIVGAALVLLLAMGLVAFLRRRRRRAAAAGAGATAAASVHTGTAPVTVTVARTDRDAAVTKQSSPPLTPALGSGGEGGRKLVFLGSAPERPYDLEALLRASAEVLGKGALGTTYRATLDGGEPVLAVKRLRESRLPEREFREKAAAVGALRHDSLPRLLAYFYGKEEKLLVYDFVGNGSLAALLHDGGAEGRARLDFTSRARIALAAARGVAFIHRGGSSHGSIKSSNVVITTARDGAYVTDYGVAELAGAAGDLPRRDAATGYQAPEVAAGARGAPQSADVYSFGVVVLELLSGRAPGRAPALALAAGGGGGGGVDLPRWVRSVVQEEWTSEVFDAAIANEERVEGEMLRMLQLGMDCTEHHPDRRPSMAEVEARIERIVEDACRKADFSSTDGSRSVSA
;
A
#
# COMPACT_ATOMS: atom_id res chain seq x y z
N MET A 1 -34.11 -7.14 52.10
CA MET A 1 -32.82 -7.40 52.79
C MET A 1 -32.73 -8.91 52.95
N PHE A 2 -31.83 -9.70 52.36
CA PHE A 2 -30.61 -9.52 51.58
C PHE A 2 -30.58 -10.60 50.46
N LYS A 3 -29.80 -10.36 49.40
CA LYS A 3 -29.70 -11.11 48.11
C LYS A 3 -28.91 -12.46 48.20
N PRO A 4 -28.83 -13.29 47.13
CA PRO A 4 -28.86 -14.76 47.17
C PRO A 4 -27.54 -15.44 46.68
N PRO A 5 -27.49 -16.77 46.53
CA PRO A 5 -26.29 -17.53 46.13
C PRO A 5 -26.34 -18.14 44.71
N ASP A 6 -25.14 -18.47 44.20
CA ASP A 6 -24.84 -19.33 43.02
C ASP A 6 -25.05 -20.83 43.30
N PRO A 7 -25.16 -21.65 42.24
CA PRO A 7 -24.47 -22.95 42.29
C PRO A 7 -23.85 -23.41 40.96
N THR A 8 -22.69 -24.06 41.07
CA THR A 8 -22.12 -24.98 40.08
C THR A 8 -21.94 -26.34 40.73
N ALA A 9 -22.37 -27.41 40.06
CA ALA A 9 -22.02 -28.78 40.41
C ALA A 9 -21.70 -29.61 39.16
N SER A 10 -20.62 -30.37 39.28
CA SER A 10 -20.01 -31.32 38.36
C SER A 10 -20.16 -32.73 38.93
N ALA A 11 -20.29 -33.76 38.09
CA ALA A 11 -19.37 -34.91 38.05
C ALA A 11 -19.92 -36.16 37.30
N ARG A 12 -19.05 -36.69 36.40
CA ARG A 12 -18.65 -38.12 36.16
C ARG A 12 -19.72 -39.15 35.71
N ALA A 13 -19.45 -40.21 34.92
CA ALA A 13 -18.20 -40.94 34.59
C ALA A 13 -18.32 -41.81 33.28
N THR A 14 -17.19 -41.96 32.56
CA THR A 14 -16.58 -43.14 31.87
C THR A 14 -17.32 -44.14 30.94
N ASP A 15 -16.88 -44.16 29.66
CA ASP A 15 -16.33 -45.24 28.79
C ASP A 15 -16.81 -46.71 28.91
N CYS A 16 -17.19 -47.39 27.79
CA CYS A 16 -16.32 -47.93 26.73
C CYS A 16 -17.03 -48.92 25.76
N SER A 17 -16.83 -48.73 24.44
CA SER A 17 -16.69 -49.70 23.31
C SER A 17 -17.63 -50.91 23.09
N VAL A 18 -18.11 -51.12 21.85
CA VAL A 18 -17.68 -52.19 20.89
C VAL A 18 -18.48 -52.03 19.56
N ALA A 19 -17.87 -52.48 18.46
CA ALA A 19 -18.11 -52.16 17.06
C ALA A 19 -18.95 -53.18 16.25
N ALA A 20 -19.25 -52.77 15.00
CA ALA A 20 -19.53 -53.55 13.77
C ALA A 20 -20.88 -54.26 13.65
N ASP A 21 -21.35 -54.67 12.46
CA ASP A 21 -21.41 -54.15 11.09
C ASP A 21 -22.38 -55.12 10.37
N ASP A 22 -22.94 -54.68 9.24
CA ASP A 22 -23.27 -55.50 8.07
C ASP A 22 -24.67 -56.16 7.84
N ARG A 23 -25.13 -55.96 6.58
CA ARG A 23 -26.06 -56.73 5.71
C ARG A 23 -27.52 -56.28 5.44
N LYS A 24 -27.64 -55.64 4.26
CA LYS A 24 -28.37 -56.05 3.02
C LYS A 24 -29.92 -56.25 3.00
N ALA A 25 -30.55 -55.32 2.26
CA ALA A 25 -31.53 -55.48 1.17
C ALA A 25 -32.99 -55.93 1.45
N THR A 26 -33.97 -55.07 1.15
CA THR A 26 -34.83 -55.09 -0.08
C THR A 26 -36.10 -54.23 0.06
N SER A 27 -36.45 -53.57 -1.06
CA SER A 27 -37.73 -52.98 -1.53
C SER A 27 -38.90 -52.67 -0.57
N LYS A 28 -39.42 -51.44 -0.63
CA LYS A 28 -40.72 -51.06 -1.25
C LYS A 28 -41.06 -49.59 -0.97
N SER A 29 -41.41 -48.85 -2.02
CA SER A 29 -42.10 -47.55 -1.97
C SER A 29 -43.52 -47.70 -1.38
N PRO A 30 -44.18 -46.65 -0.84
CA PRO A 30 -44.87 -45.71 -1.74
C PRO A 30 -45.00 -44.24 -1.28
N SER A 31 -45.28 -43.39 -2.27
CA SER A 31 -46.15 -42.19 -2.25
C SER A 31 -45.78 -40.95 -1.43
N SER A 32 -45.32 -39.96 -2.19
CA SER A 32 -45.31 -38.51 -1.98
C SER A 32 -46.66 -37.94 -1.49
N CYS A 33 -46.63 -37.18 -0.40
CA CYS A 33 -47.60 -36.13 -0.10
C CYS A 33 -47.00 -34.77 -0.49
N PHE A 34 -47.65 -34.12 -1.44
CA PHE A 34 -47.36 -32.78 -1.94
C PHE A 34 -47.89 -31.74 -0.93
N VAL A 35 -47.02 -30.85 -0.43
CA VAL A 35 -47.44 -29.58 0.20
C VAL A 35 -46.73 -28.45 -0.54
N ARG A 36 -47.50 -27.69 -1.34
CA ARG A 36 -47.05 -26.44 -1.97
C ARG A 36 -47.03 -25.33 -0.91
N PRO A 37 -45.99 -24.48 -0.82
CA PRO A 37 -46.06 -23.28 0.00
C PRO A 37 -46.89 -22.19 -0.71
N GLY A 38 -47.76 -21.55 0.06
CA GLY A 38 -48.71 -20.54 -0.40
C GLY A 38 -48.05 -19.28 -0.97
N ARG A 39 -48.58 -18.81 -2.11
CA ARG A 39 -48.27 -17.50 -2.68
C ARG A 39 -48.85 -16.41 -1.77
N ARG A 40 -47.99 -15.57 -1.18
CA ARG A 40 -48.43 -14.28 -0.63
C ARG A 40 -48.80 -13.38 -1.82
N LEU A 41 -50.07 -13.01 -1.93
CA LEU A 41 -50.50 -12.00 -2.91
C LEU A 41 -49.92 -10.64 -2.52
N ASN A 42 -49.42 -9.92 -3.52
CA ASN A 42 -48.87 -8.58 -3.38
C ASN A 42 -50.00 -7.61 -2.95
N PRO A 43 -49.89 -6.90 -1.81
CA PRO A 43 -50.96 -6.03 -1.31
C PRO A 43 -51.35 -4.92 -2.30
N LEU A 44 -50.45 -4.54 -3.22
CA LEU A 44 -50.75 -3.59 -4.30
C LEU A 44 -51.80 -4.12 -5.29
N ILE A 45 -51.81 -5.43 -5.57
CA ILE A 45 -52.76 -6.06 -6.49
C ILE A 45 -54.15 -6.18 -5.83
N VAL A 46 -54.18 -6.45 -4.53
CA VAL A 46 -55.42 -6.45 -3.74
C VAL A 46 -56.00 -5.04 -3.66
N PHE A 47 -55.15 -4.03 -3.49
CA PHE A 47 -55.55 -2.63 -3.42
C PHE A 47 -56.10 -2.09 -4.75
N ILE A 48 -55.43 -2.38 -5.88
CA ILE A 48 -55.91 -1.99 -7.22
C ILE A 48 -57.25 -2.67 -7.54
N SER A 49 -57.41 -3.94 -7.14
CA SER A 49 -58.67 -4.69 -7.35
C SER A 49 -59.82 -4.10 -6.52
N ILE A 50 -59.58 -3.67 -5.29
CA ILE A 50 -60.59 -3.04 -4.43
C ILE A 50 -61.01 -1.66 -4.98
N VAL A 51 -60.06 -0.86 -5.47
CA VAL A 51 -60.34 0.46 -6.06
C VAL A 51 -61.14 0.33 -7.36
N TYR A 52 -60.82 -0.64 -8.23
CA TYR A 52 -61.53 -0.85 -9.50
C TYR A 52 -62.97 -1.38 -9.30
N ILE A 53 -63.22 -2.12 -8.21
CA ILE A 53 -64.54 -2.65 -7.85
C ILE A 53 -65.45 -1.57 -7.21
N LEU A 54 -64.86 -0.59 -6.52
CA LEU A 54 -65.61 0.46 -5.81
C LEU A 54 -65.88 1.72 -6.65
N LEU A 55 -65.09 1.98 -7.70
CA LEU A 55 -65.22 3.18 -8.53
C LEU A 55 -66.59 3.34 -9.23
N PRO A 56 -67.30 2.27 -9.67
CA PRO A 56 -68.62 2.42 -10.28
C PRO A 56 -69.76 2.74 -9.30
N LYS A 57 -69.53 2.64 -7.98
CA LYS A 57 -70.58 2.84 -6.95
C LYS A 57 -70.63 4.25 -6.36
N LEU A 58 -69.71 5.14 -6.76
CA LEU A 58 -69.56 6.48 -6.16
C LEU A 58 -69.93 7.64 -7.10
N LEU A 59 -70.40 7.36 -8.32
CA LEU A 59 -70.85 8.38 -9.28
C LEU A 59 -72.24 8.01 -9.82
N PRO A 60 -73.34 8.59 -9.31
CA PRO A 60 -74.63 8.49 -9.98
C PRO A 60 -74.64 9.46 -11.17
N LEU A 61 -74.69 8.91 -12.39
CA LEU A 61 -75.09 9.64 -13.58
C LEU A 61 -76.62 9.69 -13.61
N GLU A 62 -77.20 10.85 -13.29
CA GLU A 62 -78.57 11.19 -13.72
C GLU A 62 -78.58 12.54 -14.42
N ALA A 63 -79.01 12.52 -15.68
CA ALA A 63 -79.66 13.61 -16.42
C ALA A 63 -80.54 12.92 -17.48
N GLY A 64 -81.87 13.13 -17.55
CA GLY A 64 -82.74 13.95 -16.73
C GLY A 64 -84.21 13.64 -17.04
N ALA A 65 -85.09 14.30 -16.29
CA ALA A 65 -86.50 14.45 -16.60
C ALA A 65 -86.84 15.95 -16.62
N PRO A 66 -88.02 16.35 -17.11
CA PRO A 66 -88.70 17.43 -16.41
C PRO A 66 -90.19 17.17 -16.20
N ALA A 67 -90.66 17.35 -14.96
CA ALA A 67 -91.81 18.23 -14.66
C ALA A 67 -92.16 18.26 -13.16
N MET A 68 -92.22 19.49 -12.63
CA MET A 68 -93.05 20.05 -11.54
C MET A 68 -93.44 19.21 -10.31
N ALA A 69 -93.05 19.65 -9.10
CA ALA A 69 -93.93 20.37 -8.15
C ALA A 69 -93.42 20.41 -6.68
N ARG A 70 -93.35 21.65 -6.14
CA ARG A 70 -93.51 22.14 -4.74
C ARG A 70 -92.55 21.69 -3.59
N PRO A 71 -92.39 22.53 -2.53
CA PRO A 71 -91.22 22.52 -1.64
C PRO A 71 -91.51 21.99 -0.22
N ARG A 72 -90.53 21.32 0.41
CA ARG A 72 -90.43 21.12 1.88
C ARG A 72 -88.95 20.97 2.33
N PRO A 73 -88.63 21.22 3.62
CA PRO A 73 -87.46 22.00 4.02
C PRO A 73 -86.18 21.21 4.36
N ARG A 74 -85.10 21.99 4.42
CA ARG A 74 -83.69 21.68 4.70
C ARG A 74 -83.43 20.67 5.85
N ARG A 75 -82.46 19.78 5.64
CA ARG A 75 -81.53 19.28 6.66
C ARG A 75 -80.08 19.41 6.17
N PRO A 76 -79.10 19.62 7.07
CA PRO A 76 -77.86 20.30 6.76
C PRO A 76 -76.83 19.38 6.09
N ILE A 77 -76.27 19.86 4.97
CA ILE A 77 -75.08 19.30 4.34
C ILE A 77 -73.88 19.78 5.18
N GLY A 78 -73.50 19.01 6.20
CA GLY A 78 -72.51 19.47 7.18
C GLY A 78 -71.87 18.35 7.95
N ALA A 79 -71.24 17.40 7.24
CA ALA A 79 -70.28 16.45 7.82
C ALA A 79 -69.52 15.69 6.73
N SER A 80 -70.20 15.34 5.64
CA SER A 80 -69.65 14.45 4.61
C SER A 80 -68.62 15.15 3.70
N CYS A 81 -68.88 16.38 3.24
CA CYS A 81 -67.90 17.11 2.41
C CYS A 81 -66.65 17.51 3.18
N ALA A 82 -66.76 17.82 4.48
CA ALA A 82 -65.61 18.15 5.31
C ALA A 82 -64.74 16.91 5.59
N ALA A 83 -65.35 15.74 5.81
CA ALA A 83 -64.63 14.48 5.97
C ALA A 83 -63.92 14.04 4.68
N VAL A 84 -64.56 14.23 3.51
CA VAL A 84 -63.96 13.93 2.21
C VAL A 84 -62.83 14.91 1.87
N ALA A 85 -63.00 16.20 2.15
CA ALA A 85 -61.94 17.19 1.97
C ALA A 85 -60.75 16.96 2.91
N LEU A 86 -61.00 16.56 4.17
CA LEU A 86 -59.95 16.20 5.13
C LEU A 86 -59.22 14.92 4.71
N LEU A 87 -59.94 13.92 4.19
CA LEU A 87 -59.35 12.69 3.66
C LEU A 87 -58.51 12.96 2.41
N LEU A 88 -58.97 13.83 1.51
CA LEU A 88 -58.21 14.27 0.33
C LEU A 88 -57.01 15.14 0.69
N LEU A 89 -57.08 15.97 1.73
CA LEU A 89 -55.95 16.72 2.28
C LEU A 89 -54.93 15.80 2.97
N LEU A 90 -55.38 14.76 3.68
CA LEU A 90 -54.52 13.74 4.28
C LEU A 90 -53.86 12.84 3.21
N LEU A 91 -54.56 12.54 2.12
CA LEU A 91 -54.04 11.83 0.95
C LEU A 91 -53.13 12.71 0.08
N ALA A 92 -53.32 14.03 0.05
CA ALA A 92 -52.41 14.96 -0.59
C ALA A 92 -51.15 15.20 0.26
N ALA A 93 -51.29 15.20 1.60
CA ALA A 93 -50.16 15.29 2.53
C ALA A 93 -49.30 14.01 2.56
N SER A 94 -49.84 12.85 2.15
CA SER A 94 -49.04 11.62 1.99
C SER A 94 -48.26 11.55 0.67
N VAL A 95 -48.42 12.53 -0.23
CA VAL A 95 -47.69 12.66 -1.51
C VAL A 95 -46.72 13.86 -1.49
N LEU A 96 -46.33 14.35 -0.30
CA LEU A 96 -45.21 15.28 -0.14
C LEU A 96 -43.86 14.62 -0.56
N PRO A 97 -42.79 15.40 -0.86
CA PRO A 97 -41.48 14.90 -1.32
C PRO A 97 -40.68 14.02 -0.34
N GLY A 98 -41.33 13.50 0.71
CA GLY A 98 -40.71 12.83 1.85
C GLY A 98 -40.08 11.47 1.57
N SER A 99 -40.33 10.83 0.42
CA SER A 99 -39.72 9.52 0.13
C SER A 99 -38.20 9.62 -0.09
N LEU A 100 -37.71 10.71 -0.70
CA LEU A 100 -36.27 10.93 -0.91
C LEU A 100 -35.54 11.19 0.42
N ALA A 101 -36.18 11.91 1.35
CA ALA A 101 -35.61 12.22 2.66
C ALA A 101 -35.60 11.01 3.61
N GLN A 102 -36.60 10.13 3.52
CA GLN A 102 -36.67 8.89 4.31
C GLN A 102 -35.64 7.85 3.86
N ASP A 103 -35.43 7.71 2.55
CA ASP A 103 -34.49 6.73 2.01
C ASP A 103 -33.02 7.08 2.37
N LEU A 104 -32.66 8.37 2.32
CA LEU A 104 -31.31 8.81 2.68
C LEU A 104 -31.02 8.67 4.18
N ALA A 105 -32.03 8.88 5.02
CA ALA A 105 -31.92 8.65 6.47
C ALA A 105 -31.68 7.16 6.79
N GLY A 106 -32.31 6.27 6.02
CA GLY A 106 -32.05 4.82 6.08
C GLY A 106 -30.62 4.47 5.69
N ASP A 107 -30.14 4.99 4.54
CA ASP A 107 -28.77 4.79 4.09
C ASP A 107 -27.75 5.33 5.12
N ARG A 108 -28.03 6.49 5.73
CA ARG A 108 -27.23 7.07 6.81
C ARG A 108 -27.15 6.14 8.02
N ALA A 109 -28.29 5.61 8.47
CA ALA A 109 -28.34 4.69 9.61
C ALA A 109 -27.55 3.40 9.34
N ALA A 110 -27.68 2.85 8.14
CA ALA A 110 -26.94 1.67 7.70
C ALA A 110 -25.42 1.90 7.72
N LEU A 111 -24.96 3.06 7.23
CA LEU A 111 -23.55 3.44 7.26
C LEU A 111 -23.02 3.64 8.69
N LEU A 112 -23.79 4.27 9.58
CA LEU A 112 -23.39 4.42 10.99
C LEU A 112 -23.28 3.08 11.71
N ALA A 113 -24.21 2.16 11.45
CA ALA A 113 -24.15 0.80 11.99
C ALA A 113 -22.93 0.04 11.44
N LEU A 114 -22.62 0.19 10.16
CA LEU A 114 -21.40 -0.37 9.56
C LEU A 114 -20.13 0.20 10.22
N ARG A 115 -20.08 1.51 10.43
CA ARG A 115 -18.97 2.18 11.12
C ARG A 115 -18.81 1.65 12.54
N ALA A 116 -19.90 1.55 13.31
CA ALA A 116 -19.85 1.04 14.67
C ALA A 116 -19.29 -0.40 14.74
N ALA A 117 -19.58 -1.22 13.73
CA ALA A 117 -19.07 -2.59 13.66
C ALA A 117 -17.60 -2.68 13.22
N LEU A 118 -17.16 -1.84 12.28
CA LEU A 118 -15.88 -1.97 11.59
C LEU A 118 -14.79 -0.99 12.01
N ASP A 119 -15.17 0.17 12.55
CA ASP A 119 -14.29 1.30 12.88
C ASP A 119 -14.17 1.52 14.39
N ARG A 120 -13.64 0.51 15.10
CA ARG A 120 -13.46 0.57 16.56
C ARG A 120 -12.50 1.68 17.03
N GLY A 121 -11.67 2.19 16.11
CA GLY A 121 -10.70 3.24 16.39
C GLY A 121 -11.17 4.66 16.02
N GLY A 122 -12.38 4.82 15.49
CA GLY A 122 -12.89 6.12 15.04
C GLY A 122 -12.08 6.75 13.90
N LEU A 123 -11.45 5.92 13.06
CA LEU A 123 -10.55 6.31 11.98
C LEU A 123 -11.28 6.93 10.79
N LEU A 124 -12.59 6.69 10.64
CA LEU A 124 -13.38 7.31 9.58
C LEU A 124 -13.74 8.75 9.99
N PRO A 125 -13.31 9.77 9.23
CA PRO A 125 -13.60 11.17 9.52
C PRO A 125 -15.02 11.54 9.05
N TRP A 126 -16.02 10.78 9.49
CA TRP A 126 -17.42 11.04 9.19
C TRP A 126 -18.01 11.91 10.30
N ASP A 127 -18.53 13.07 9.91
CA ASP A 127 -19.33 13.90 10.79
C ASP A 127 -20.67 13.22 11.06
N THR A 128 -20.77 12.53 12.20
CA THR A 128 -21.98 11.82 12.61
C THR A 128 -23.12 12.76 12.96
N THR A 129 -22.86 14.05 13.19
CA THR A 129 -23.88 15.05 13.48
C THR A 129 -24.58 15.55 12.22
N ALA A 130 -23.94 15.39 11.05
CA ALA A 130 -24.53 15.74 9.77
C ALA A 130 -25.84 14.96 9.52
N ALA A 131 -26.83 15.67 9.00
CA ALA A 131 -28.15 15.11 8.66
C ALA A 131 -28.08 14.11 7.50
N THR A 132 -27.04 14.18 6.66
CA THR A 132 -26.88 13.37 5.45
C THR A 132 -25.48 12.75 5.37
N PRO A 133 -25.34 11.53 4.84
CA PRO A 133 -24.05 10.87 4.65
C PRO A 133 -23.34 11.31 3.37
N CYS A 134 -23.94 12.14 2.52
CA CYS A 134 -23.42 12.45 1.18
C CYS A 134 -22.14 13.30 1.15
N GLY A 135 -21.77 13.91 2.27
CA GLY A 135 -20.48 14.58 2.46
C GLY A 135 -19.44 13.72 3.18
N TRP A 136 -19.78 12.49 3.56
CA TRP A 136 -18.86 11.62 4.28
C TRP A 136 -17.77 11.09 3.35
N ARG A 137 -16.53 11.13 3.82
CA ARG A 137 -15.39 10.65 3.04
C ARG A 137 -15.61 9.21 2.58
N GLY A 138 -15.56 9.00 1.27
CA GLY A 138 -15.78 7.69 0.64
C GLY A 138 -17.25 7.34 0.39
N VAL A 139 -18.20 8.25 0.64
CA VAL A 139 -19.63 8.06 0.34
C VAL A 139 -20.01 8.99 -0.81
N LYS A 140 -20.68 8.47 -1.83
CA LYS A 140 -21.26 9.27 -2.91
C LYS A 140 -22.76 9.02 -3.00
N CYS A 141 -23.52 10.10 -3.14
CA CYS A 141 -24.96 10.03 -3.32
C CYS A 141 -25.40 10.50 -4.71
N ASP A 142 -26.55 9.99 -5.14
CA ASP A 142 -27.25 10.39 -6.35
C ASP A 142 -28.75 10.18 -6.11
N GLY A 143 -29.59 11.12 -6.56
CA GLY A 143 -31.04 11.04 -6.37
C GLY A 143 -31.50 10.79 -4.92
N GLY A 144 -30.80 11.33 -3.92
CA GLY A 144 -31.14 11.12 -2.51
C GLY A 144 -30.80 9.74 -1.96
N ARG A 145 -29.95 8.95 -2.63
CA ARG A 145 -29.52 7.62 -2.18
C ARG A 145 -28.00 7.50 -2.20
N VAL A 146 -27.44 6.63 -1.36
CA VAL A 146 -26.02 6.26 -1.43
C VAL A 146 -25.80 5.30 -2.59
N ILE A 147 -25.02 5.73 -3.58
CA ILE A 147 -24.69 4.95 -4.77
C ILE A 147 -23.27 4.40 -4.76
N GLU A 148 -22.35 4.99 -3.99
CA GLU A 148 -20.99 4.46 -3.86
C GLU A 148 -20.50 4.53 -2.41
N LEU A 149 -19.87 3.44 -1.96
CA LEU A 149 -19.15 3.34 -0.69
C LEU A 149 -17.73 2.82 -0.95
N ARG A 150 -16.73 3.68 -0.73
CA ARG A 150 -15.31 3.42 -0.99
C ARG A 150 -14.47 3.72 0.26
N LEU A 151 -14.10 2.67 0.99
CA LEU A 151 -13.28 2.75 2.20
C LEU A 151 -12.03 1.85 2.12
N PRO A 152 -11.20 1.96 1.07
CA PRO A 152 -9.98 1.15 0.97
C PRO A 152 -8.93 1.58 2.00
N GLY A 153 -8.20 0.64 2.58
CA GLY A 153 -6.99 0.96 3.36
C GLY A 153 -7.25 1.71 4.67
N LYS A 154 -8.48 1.69 5.20
CA LYS A 154 -8.88 2.45 6.40
C LYS A 154 -8.62 1.72 7.71
N ARG A 155 -7.86 0.61 7.67
CA ARG A 155 -7.53 -0.25 8.82
C ARG A 155 -8.79 -0.74 9.56
N LEU A 156 -9.90 -0.88 8.84
CA LEU A 156 -11.17 -1.39 9.39
C LEU A 156 -10.99 -2.85 9.79
N THR A 157 -11.60 -3.26 10.90
CA THR A 157 -11.49 -4.63 11.44
C THR A 157 -12.82 -5.08 12.01
N GLY A 158 -13.04 -6.39 12.13
CA GLY A 158 -14.32 -6.95 12.59
C GLY A 158 -15.07 -7.65 11.46
N THR A 159 -16.38 -7.82 11.59
CA THR A 159 -17.24 -8.52 10.62
C THR A 159 -18.24 -7.56 10.01
N ILE A 160 -18.57 -7.71 8.72
CA ILE A 160 -19.66 -6.95 8.10
C ILE A 160 -20.98 -7.47 8.70
N PRO A 161 -21.75 -6.65 9.44
CA PRO A 161 -22.99 -7.11 10.04
C PRO A 161 -24.14 -7.11 9.00
N PRO A 162 -25.09 -8.08 9.08
CA PRO A 162 -26.32 -8.01 8.29
C PRO A 162 -27.12 -6.73 8.61
N GLY A 163 -27.93 -6.27 7.67
CA GLY A 163 -28.75 -5.07 7.79
C GLY A 163 -27.95 -3.77 7.69
N THR A 164 -26.72 -3.81 7.17
CA THR A 164 -25.92 -2.61 6.91
C THR A 164 -25.72 -2.40 5.42
N VAL A 165 -24.73 -3.05 4.81
CA VAL A 165 -24.47 -2.95 3.38
C VAL A 165 -25.73 -3.32 2.56
N GLY A 166 -26.44 -4.38 2.95
CA GLY A 166 -27.66 -4.82 2.26
C GLY A 166 -28.83 -3.82 2.30
N ASN A 167 -28.80 -2.81 3.18
CA ASN A 167 -29.82 -1.76 3.22
C ASN A 167 -29.53 -0.62 2.23
N LEU A 168 -28.33 -0.54 1.66
CA LEU A 168 -27.97 0.44 0.64
C LEU A 168 -28.47 -0.06 -0.73
N THR A 169 -29.78 -0.07 -0.95
CA THR A 169 -30.37 -0.77 -2.11
C THR A 169 -30.04 -0.13 -3.47
N ALA A 170 -29.70 1.16 -3.50
CA ALA A 170 -29.24 1.88 -4.70
C ALA A 170 -27.71 1.78 -4.92
N LEU A 171 -26.99 1.00 -4.11
CA LEU A 171 -25.53 0.94 -4.16
C LEU A 171 -25.05 0.33 -5.48
N ARG A 172 -24.25 1.10 -6.22
CA ARG A 172 -23.64 0.72 -7.50
C ARG A 172 -22.18 0.29 -7.35
N LYS A 173 -21.45 0.86 -6.37
CA LYS A 173 -20.04 0.53 -6.11
C LYS A 173 -19.80 0.34 -4.61
N LEU A 174 -19.30 -0.84 -4.25
CA LEU A 174 -18.84 -1.16 -2.91
C LEU A 174 -17.36 -1.56 -2.95
N SER A 175 -16.53 -0.85 -2.21
CA SER A 175 -15.11 -1.14 -2.08
C SER A 175 -14.66 -1.04 -0.62
N LEU A 176 -14.41 -2.18 0.02
CA LEU A 176 -13.86 -2.29 1.39
C LEU A 176 -12.49 -2.99 1.42
N ARG A 177 -11.78 -3.00 0.29
CA ARG A 177 -10.49 -3.68 0.14
C ARG A 177 -9.38 -3.13 1.04
N HIS A 178 -8.30 -3.90 1.20
CA HIS A 178 -7.11 -3.52 1.98
C HIS A 178 -7.43 -3.14 3.44
N ASN A 179 -8.34 -3.88 4.07
CA ASN A 179 -8.67 -3.74 5.48
C ASN A 179 -8.35 -5.06 6.21
N GLY A 180 -8.67 -5.12 7.50
CA GLY A 180 -8.60 -6.33 8.32
C GLY A 180 -9.97 -6.94 8.59
N ILE A 181 -10.94 -6.78 7.69
CA ILE A 181 -12.30 -7.29 7.85
C ILE A 181 -12.27 -8.81 7.77
N SER A 182 -13.05 -9.49 8.61
CA SER A 182 -13.07 -10.93 8.81
C SER A 182 -14.50 -11.48 8.78
N GLY A 183 -14.65 -12.81 8.80
CA GLY A 183 -15.95 -13.47 8.75
C GLY A 183 -16.52 -13.58 7.34
N PRO A 184 -17.76 -14.12 7.21
CA PRO A 184 -18.40 -14.32 5.91
C PRO A 184 -18.95 -13.02 5.32
N ILE A 185 -19.20 -13.04 4.00
CA ILE A 185 -20.00 -12.00 3.34
C ILE A 185 -21.47 -12.20 3.75
N PRO A 186 -22.15 -11.17 4.28
CA PRO A 186 -23.57 -11.26 4.62
C PRO A 186 -24.46 -11.51 3.39
N ALA A 187 -25.47 -12.35 3.55
CA ALA A 187 -26.36 -12.74 2.45
C ALA A 187 -27.23 -11.57 1.93
N ASP A 188 -27.52 -10.59 2.79
CA ASP A 188 -28.31 -9.40 2.46
C ASP A 188 -27.59 -8.43 1.52
N VAL A 189 -26.29 -8.61 1.23
CA VAL A 189 -25.59 -7.89 0.15
C VAL A 189 -26.28 -8.11 -1.20
N ALA A 190 -27.00 -9.23 -1.38
CA ALA A 190 -27.80 -9.51 -2.57
C ALA A 190 -28.96 -8.51 -2.79
N ASN A 191 -29.36 -7.76 -1.76
CA ASN A 191 -30.39 -6.72 -1.89
C ASN A 191 -29.91 -5.49 -2.68
N CYS A 192 -28.60 -5.31 -2.86
CA CYS A 192 -28.01 -4.25 -3.67
C CYS A 192 -28.13 -4.58 -5.17
N GLY A 193 -29.34 -4.63 -5.72
CA GLY A 193 -29.59 -5.07 -7.11
C GLY A 193 -28.93 -4.21 -8.20
N GLU A 194 -28.55 -2.97 -7.88
CA GLU A 194 -27.82 -2.06 -8.77
C GLU A 194 -26.30 -2.23 -8.70
N LEU A 195 -25.77 -3.12 -7.85
CA LEU A 195 -24.34 -3.25 -7.61
C LEU A 195 -23.60 -3.70 -8.87
N ARG A 196 -22.68 -2.86 -9.35
CA ARG A 196 -21.86 -3.08 -10.54
C ARG A 196 -20.43 -3.46 -10.18
N VAL A 197 -19.90 -2.87 -9.11
CA VAL A 197 -18.52 -3.07 -8.65
C VAL A 197 -18.54 -3.52 -7.19
N PHE A 198 -17.98 -4.70 -6.94
CA PHE A 198 -17.89 -5.30 -5.61
C PHE A 198 -16.44 -5.72 -5.34
N SER A 199 -15.72 -4.95 -4.51
CA SER A 199 -14.31 -5.19 -4.20
C SER A 199 -14.10 -5.34 -2.70
N LEU A 200 -13.73 -6.55 -2.28
CA LEU A 200 -13.38 -6.92 -0.91
C LEU A 200 -11.94 -7.46 -0.80
N ARG A 201 -11.13 -7.25 -1.84
CA ARG A 201 -9.74 -7.70 -1.95
C ARG A 201 -8.90 -7.43 -0.70
N ASN A 202 -8.00 -8.35 -0.38
CA ASN A 202 -7.01 -8.19 0.69
C ASN A 202 -7.66 -7.84 2.04
N ASN A 203 -8.45 -8.78 2.51
CA ASN A 203 -9.06 -8.80 3.84
C ASN A 203 -8.80 -10.20 4.46
N ARG A 204 -9.47 -10.51 5.57
CA ARG A 204 -9.44 -11.81 6.26
C ARG A 204 -10.81 -12.50 6.19
N LEU A 205 -11.57 -12.28 5.11
CA LEU A 205 -12.91 -12.83 4.95
C LEU A 205 -12.86 -14.35 4.76
N THR A 206 -13.80 -15.06 5.36
CA THR A 206 -13.83 -16.54 5.44
C THR A 206 -15.17 -17.07 4.94
N GLY A 207 -15.32 -18.41 4.90
CA GLY A 207 -16.56 -19.07 4.50
C GLY A 207 -16.66 -19.29 3.00
N ALA A 208 -17.78 -19.89 2.56
CA ALA A 208 -18.07 -20.08 1.15
C ALA A 208 -18.53 -18.78 0.50
N LEU A 209 -18.33 -18.64 -0.81
CA LEU A 209 -18.95 -17.57 -1.59
C LEU A 209 -20.48 -17.76 -1.56
N PRO A 210 -21.26 -16.84 -0.97
CA PRO A 210 -22.70 -17.04 -0.83
C PRO A 210 -23.39 -17.12 -2.19
N GLU A 211 -24.24 -18.13 -2.40
CA GLU A 211 -24.97 -18.34 -3.66
C GLU A 211 -25.77 -17.10 -4.10
N VAL A 212 -26.25 -16.33 -3.12
CA VAL A 212 -27.02 -15.10 -3.33
C VAL A 212 -26.20 -13.97 -3.95
N LEU A 213 -24.86 -13.98 -3.89
CA LEU A 213 -24.03 -13.02 -4.65
C LEU A 213 -24.17 -13.24 -6.15
N PHE A 214 -24.44 -14.48 -6.58
CA PHE A 214 -24.56 -14.82 -7.98
C PHE A 214 -25.91 -14.39 -8.58
N SER A 215 -26.84 -13.89 -7.77
CA SER A 215 -28.11 -13.31 -8.24
C SER A 215 -28.08 -11.81 -8.47
N LEU A 216 -26.93 -11.14 -8.33
CA LEU A 216 -26.82 -9.69 -8.59
C LEU A 216 -26.81 -9.40 -10.10
N PRO A 217 -27.90 -8.85 -10.68
CA PRO A 217 -28.08 -8.82 -12.14
C PRO A 217 -27.18 -7.80 -12.83
N SER A 218 -26.76 -6.76 -12.10
CA SER A 218 -25.98 -5.64 -12.62
C SER A 218 -24.47 -5.79 -12.39
N LEU A 219 -24.03 -6.88 -11.75
CA LEU A 219 -22.63 -7.04 -11.33
C LEU A 219 -21.73 -7.24 -12.53
N ARG A 220 -20.72 -6.36 -12.66
CA ARG A 220 -19.75 -6.36 -13.77
C ARG A 220 -18.35 -6.69 -13.31
N HIS A 221 -17.99 -6.23 -12.11
CA HIS A 221 -16.65 -6.39 -11.56
C HIS A 221 -16.75 -6.94 -10.13
N ALA A 222 -16.18 -8.11 -9.91
CA ALA A 222 -16.08 -8.74 -8.59
C ALA A 222 -14.62 -9.07 -8.28
N ASP A 223 -14.09 -8.47 -7.22
CA ASP A 223 -12.73 -8.72 -6.74
C ASP A 223 -12.76 -9.15 -5.27
N LEU A 224 -12.62 -10.45 -5.07
CA LEU A 224 -12.64 -11.15 -3.79
C LEU A 224 -11.30 -11.84 -3.49
N SER A 225 -10.28 -11.49 -4.26
CA SER A 225 -8.92 -12.01 -4.13
C SER A 225 -8.28 -11.71 -2.77
N LEU A 226 -7.21 -12.44 -2.42
CA LEU A 226 -6.43 -12.22 -1.20
C LEU A 226 -7.32 -12.26 0.07
N ASN A 227 -8.12 -13.31 0.21
CA ASN A 227 -8.95 -13.57 1.37
C ASN A 227 -8.76 -15.03 1.81
N GLN A 228 -9.68 -15.55 2.63
CA GLN A 228 -9.68 -16.92 3.12
C GLN A 228 -10.99 -17.63 2.73
N PHE A 229 -11.57 -17.28 1.58
CA PHE A 229 -12.79 -17.93 1.08
C PHE A 229 -12.52 -19.39 0.75
N ALA A 230 -13.39 -20.29 1.22
CA ALA A 230 -13.28 -21.72 1.03
C ALA A 230 -14.47 -22.26 0.21
N GLY A 231 -14.50 -23.56 -0.06
CA GLY A 231 -15.54 -24.20 -0.87
C GLY A 231 -15.26 -24.12 -2.38
N GLY A 232 -16.20 -24.62 -3.18
CA GLY A 232 -16.05 -24.70 -4.63
C GLY A 232 -16.67 -23.51 -5.37
N VAL A 233 -16.24 -23.35 -6.63
CA VAL A 233 -16.89 -22.43 -7.57
C VAL A 233 -18.18 -23.10 -8.06
N SER A 234 -19.34 -22.52 -7.76
CA SER A 234 -20.65 -23.07 -8.15
C SER A 234 -20.97 -22.77 -9.62
N GLN A 235 -21.82 -23.60 -10.24
CA GLN A 235 -22.38 -23.31 -11.57
C GLN A 235 -23.32 -22.09 -11.56
N ASP A 236 -23.77 -21.65 -10.38
CA ASP A 236 -24.62 -20.46 -10.23
C ASP A 236 -23.96 -19.16 -10.69
N PHE A 237 -22.64 -19.12 -10.83
CA PHE A 237 -21.94 -18.03 -11.52
C PHE A 237 -22.56 -17.71 -12.88
N ASN A 238 -23.15 -18.70 -13.56
CA ASN A 238 -23.85 -18.54 -14.83
C ASN A 238 -24.98 -17.50 -14.80
N ARG A 239 -25.51 -17.15 -13.62
CA ARG A 239 -26.54 -16.13 -13.45
C ARG A 239 -25.99 -14.70 -13.60
N LEU A 240 -24.68 -14.50 -13.41
CA LEU A 240 -24.02 -13.20 -13.54
C LEU A 240 -23.70 -12.88 -15.01
N LYS A 241 -24.74 -12.63 -15.82
CA LYS A 241 -24.62 -12.45 -17.28
C LYS A 241 -23.82 -11.22 -17.70
N GLN A 242 -23.69 -10.22 -16.83
CA GLN A 242 -22.94 -8.98 -17.09
C GLN A 242 -21.51 -8.99 -16.51
N LEU A 243 -21.08 -10.09 -15.88
CA LEU A 243 -19.78 -10.15 -15.22
C LEU A 243 -18.66 -10.13 -16.26
N ASP A 244 -17.87 -9.07 -16.23
CA ASP A 244 -16.72 -8.82 -17.09
C ASP A 244 -15.42 -9.24 -16.41
N THR A 245 -15.28 -8.92 -15.12
CA THR A 245 -14.07 -9.16 -14.35
C THR A 245 -14.38 -9.95 -13.07
N LEU A 246 -13.65 -11.04 -12.87
CA LEU A 246 -13.72 -11.89 -11.69
C LEU A 246 -12.32 -12.25 -11.17
N PHE A 247 -11.99 -11.75 -9.99
CA PHE A 247 -10.73 -12.05 -9.30
C PHE A 247 -11.00 -12.80 -7.99
N LEU A 248 -10.44 -14.00 -7.90
CA LEU A 248 -10.59 -14.97 -6.82
C LEU A 248 -9.23 -15.51 -6.37
N GLU A 249 -8.12 -14.98 -6.89
CA GLU A 249 -6.79 -15.51 -6.60
C GLU A 249 -6.46 -15.42 -5.12
N ARG A 250 -5.64 -16.36 -4.65
CA ARG A 250 -5.13 -16.40 -3.27
C ARG A 250 -6.26 -16.44 -2.24
N ASN A 251 -7.12 -17.45 -2.39
CA ASN A 251 -8.11 -17.87 -1.42
C ASN A 251 -7.84 -19.34 -1.04
N LEU A 252 -8.82 -19.99 -0.40
CA LEU A 252 -8.82 -21.40 -0.02
C LEU A 252 -9.85 -22.19 -0.85
N LEU A 253 -10.12 -21.76 -2.09
CA LEU A 253 -11.09 -22.40 -2.96
C LEU A 253 -10.62 -23.82 -3.32
N ALA A 254 -11.57 -24.75 -3.38
CA ALA A 254 -11.30 -26.18 -3.54
C ALA A 254 -12.30 -26.86 -4.49
N GLY A 255 -11.92 -28.03 -5.02
CA GLY A 255 -12.74 -28.81 -5.93
C GLY A 255 -12.56 -28.40 -7.39
N GLU A 256 -13.52 -28.77 -8.24
CA GLU A 256 -13.42 -28.52 -9.68
C GLU A 256 -14.12 -27.23 -10.10
N LEU A 257 -13.65 -26.61 -11.18
CA LEU A 257 -14.42 -25.59 -11.88
C LEU A 257 -15.56 -26.28 -12.66
N PRO A 258 -16.83 -25.84 -12.52
CA PRO A 258 -17.95 -26.52 -13.18
C PRO A 258 -17.77 -26.57 -14.70
N ALA A 259 -17.86 -27.77 -15.28
CA ALA A 259 -17.73 -27.94 -16.74
C ALA A 259 -18.76 -27.12 -17.53
N GLY A 260 -19.95 -26.93 -16.95
CA GLY A 260 -21.03 -26.11 -17.51
C GLY A 260 -20.97 -24.62 -17.14
N LEU A 261 -19.84 -24.09 -16.67
CA LEU A 261 -19.69 -22.67 -16.37
C LEU A 261 -19.70 -21.85 -17.68
N TYR A 262 -20.56 -20.86 -17.80
CA TYR A 262 -20.76 -20.06 -19.01
C TYR A 262 -21.05 -18.60 -18.63
N LEU A 263 -20.01 -17.77 -18.77
CA LEU A 263 -20.01 -16.34 -18.49
C LEU A 263 -19.66 -15.58 -19.78
N PRO A 264 -20.65 -15.22 -20.62
CA PRO A 264 -20.38 -14.73 -21.98
C PRO A 264 -19.68 -13.35 -22.01
N ALA A 265 -19.91 -12.52 -20.99
CA ALA A 265 -19.30 -11.20 -20.87
C ALA A 265 -17.91 -11.22 -20.22
N LEU A 266 -17.45 -12.36 -19.70
CA LEU A 266 -16.22 -12.42 -18.90
C LEU A 266 -14.98 -12.25 -19.77
N ASN A 267 -14.25 -11.19 -19.51
CA ASN A 267 -13.00 -10.84 -20.21
C ASN A 267 -11.78 -11.03 -19.33
N ARG A 268 -11.92 -10.90 -18.01
CA ARG A 268 -10.82 -11.00 -17.04
C ARG A 268 -11.17 -11.99 -15.95
N LEU A 269 -10.38 -13.05 -15.84
CA LEU A 269 -10.48 -14.05 -14.78
C LEU A 269 -9.12 -14.21 -14.09
N ASN A 270 -9.13 -14.38 -12.77
CA ASN A 270 -7.97 -14.89 -12.05
C ASN A 270 -8.42 -15.78 -10.89
N VAL A 271 -8.01 -17.05 -10.90
CA VAL A 271 -8.26 -18.05 -9.85
C VAL A 271 -6.96 -18.61 -9.29
N SER A 272 -5.82 -18.02 -9.66
CA SER A 272 -4.49 -18.49 -9.29
C SER A 272 -4.31 -18.61 -7.77
N PHE A 273 -3.37 -19.47 -7.36
CA PHE A 273 -3.01 -19.69 -5.97
C PHE A 273 -4.18 -20.13 -5.08
N ASN A 274 -5.08 -20.91 -5.64
CA ASN A 274 -6.04 -21.74 -4.91
C ASN A 274 -5.62 -23.20 -5.07
N ALA A 275 -4.70 -23.66 -4.22
CA ALA A 275 -3.99 -24.93 -4.42
C ALA A 275 -4.90 -26.17 -4.41
N ALA A 276 -6.10 -26.08 -3.86
CA ALA A 276 -7.08 -27.15 -3.80
C ALA A 276 -8.07 -27.15 -4.99
N LEU A 277 -7.97 -26.20 -5.92
CA LEU A 277 -8.69 -26.26 -7.20
C LEU A 277 -8.03 -27.30 -8.10
N THR A 278 -8.80 -28.29 -8.55
CA THR A 278 -8.35 -29.45 -9.32
C THR A 278 -9.18 -29.65 -10.58
N GLY A 279 -8.73 -30.51 -11.48
CA GLY A 279 -9.50 -30.94 -12.66
C GLY A 279 -9.25 -30.07 -13.91
N PRO A 280 -9.96 -30.35 -15.02
CA PRO A 280 -9.76 -29.64 -16.27
C PRO A 280 -10.32 -28.22 -16.22
N VAL A 281 -9.66 -27.27 -16.88
CA VAL A 281 -10.18 -25.92 -17.13
C VAL A 281 -11.38 -26.01 -18.07
N PRO A 282 -12.58 -25.51 -17.69
CA PRO A 282 -13.76 -25.55 -18.55
C PRO A 282 -13.50 -24.85 -19.89
N PRO A 283 -14.02 -25.37 -21.03
CA PRO A 283 -13.76 -24.81 -22.35
C PRO A 283 -14.13 -23.32 -22.48
N SER A 284 -15.16 -22.87 -21.77
CA SER A 284 -15.59 -21.46 -21.73
C SER A 284 -14.53 -20.52 -21.15
N LEU A 285 -13.62 -21.04 -20.32
CA LEU A 285 -12.53 -20.31 -19.69
C LEU A 285 -11.19 -20.54 -20.40
N ALA A 286 -11.13 -21.38 -21.43
CA ALA A 286 -9.88 -21.71 -22.13
C ALA A 286 -9.22 -20.50 -22.81
N ARG A 287 -10.00 -19.44 -23.11
CA ARG A 287 -9.49 -18.15 -23.64
C ARG A 287 -8.70 -17.32 -22.63
N MET A 288 -8.76 -17.67 -21.34
CA MET A 288 -8.08 -16.92 -20.29
C MET A 288 -6.58 -17.25 -20.30
N PRO A 289 -5.70 -16.28 -19.98
CA PRO A 289 -4.26 -16.52 -20.00
C PRO A 289 -3.84 -17.54 -18.94
N ALA A 290 -2.78 -18.31 -19.20
CA ALA A 290 -2.30 -19.35 -18.29
C ALA A 290 -1.96 -18.82 -16.88
N ASN A 291 -1.56 -17.55 -16.77
CA ASN A 291 -1.27 -16.90 -15.50
C ASN A 291 -2.49 -16.81 -14.56
N SER A 292 -3.71 -16.81 -15.10
CA SER A 292 -4.97 -16.81 -14.36
C SER A 292 -5.17 -18.07 -13.52
N PHE A 293 -4.41 -19.15 -13.79
CA PHE A 293 -4.59 -20.46 -13.16
C PHE A 293 -3.33 -20.94 -12.41
N LEU A 294 -2.28 -20.13 -12.34
CA LEU A 294 -1.02 -20.51 -11.67
C LEU A 294 -1.23 -20.95 -10.23
N GLY A 295 -0.46 -21.93 -9.73
CA GLY A 295 -0.56 -22.35 -8.34
C GLY A 295 -1.88 -23.02 -7.95
N THR A 296 -2.67 -23.46 -8.94
CA THR A 296 -3.78 -24.42 -8.79
C THR A 296 -3.30 -25.80 -9.25
N ALA A 297 -4.11 -26.84 -9.02
CA ALA A 297 -3.93 -28.16 -9.60
C ALA A 297 -4.86 -28.38 -10.82
N LEU A 298 -5.24 -27.29 -11.51
CA LEU A 298 -5.99 -27.35 -12.76
C LEU A 298 -5.09 -27.80 -13.92
N CYS A 299 -5.70 -28.38 -14.93
CA CYS A 299 -5.04 -28.83 -16.16
C CYS A 299 -5.92 -28.55 -17.39
N ASP A 300 -5.42 -28.83 -18.60
CA ASP A 300 -6.08 -28.53 -19.88
C ASP A 300 -6.31 -27.02 -20.17
N GLY A 301 -6.85 -26.73 -21.36
CA GLY A 301 -7.08 -25.37 -21.84
C GLY A 301 -5.75 -24.64 -22.10
N PRO A 302 -5.46 -23.51 -21.40
CA PRO A 302 -4.17 -22.82 -21.49
C PRO A 302 -3.05 -23.48 -20.67
N LEU A 303 -3.35 -24.58 -19.96
CA LEU A 303 -2.41 -25.34 -19.13
C LEU A 303 -2.03 -26.69 -19.79
N PRO A 304 -0.99 -27.38 -19.29
CA PRO A 304 -0.65 -28.73 -19.74
C PRO A 304 -1.81 -29.71 -19.58
N ALA A 305 -1.84 -30.72 -20.45
CA ALA A 305 -2.89 -31.73 -20.45
C ALA A 305 -2.97 -32.47 -19.11
N CYS A 306 -4.18 -32.83 -18.68
CA CYS A 306 -4.35 -33.64 -17.48
C CYS A 306 -3.67 -35.00 -17.65
N SER A 307 -2.86 -35.40 -16.66
CA SER A 307 -2.26 -36.74 -16.66
C SER A 307 -3.38 -37.79 -16.69
N PRO A 308 -3.33 -38.79 -17.59
CA PRO A 308 -4.33 -39.84 -17.59
C PRO A 308 -4.32 -40.55 -16.24
N PRO A 309 -5.49 -40.92 -15.70
CA PRO A 309 -5.54 -41.75 -14.50
C PRO A 309 -4.73 -43.03 -14.76
N PRO A 310 -3.93 -43.50 -13.79
CA PRO A 310 -3.21 -44.76 -13.95
C PRO A 310 -4.23 -45.87 -14.28
N PRO A 311 -3.91 -46.81 -15.18
CA PRO A 311 -4.83 -47.87 -15.57
C PRO A 311 -5.32 -48.63 -14.33
N PRO A 312 -6.58 -49.09 -14.30
CA PRO A 312 -7.10 -49.83 -13.17
C PRO A 312 -6.27 -51.10 -12.99
N THR A 313 -5.48 -51.14 -11.93
CA THR A 313 -4.85 -52.38 -11.48
C THR A 313 -5.94 -53.41 -11.22
N PRO A 314 -5.79 -54.67 -11.71
CA PRO A 314 -6.77 -55.73 -11.48
C PRO A 314 -6.98 -55.97 -9.98
N PRO A 315 -8.16 -56.47 -9.57
CA PRO A 315 -8.46 -56.67 -8.16
C PRO A 315 -7.41 -57.62 -7.55
N PRO A 316 -6.87 -57.31 -6.36
CA PRO A 316 -5.88 -58.17 -5.75
C PRO A 316 -6.55 -59.47 -5.33
N GLU A 317 -6.02 -60.59 -5.82
CA GLU A 317 -6.20 -61.87 -5.18
C GLU A 317 -5.77 -61.78 -3.71
N ASP A 318 -6.53 -62.47 -2.87
CA ASP A 318 -6.36 -62.60 -1.43
C ASP A 318 -4.92 -62.95 -1.05
N SER A 319 -4.11 -61.94 -0.79
CA SER A 319 -2.81 -62.07 -0.14
C SER A 319 -2.89 -61.45 1.25
N LYS A 320 -2.99 -62.37 2.21
CA LYS A 320 -3.03 -62.16 3.66
C LYS A 320 -2.18 -60.96 4.11
N LYS A 321 -2.83 -59.92 4.64
CA LYS A 321 -2.19 -58.78 5.31
C LYS A 321 -1.31 -59.27 6.47
N LYS A 322 0.01 -59.39 6.26
CA LYS A 322 0.98 -59.41 7.36
C LYS A 322 1.07 -58.01 7.95
N LYS A 323 0.45 -57.79 9.11
CA LYS A 323 0.66 -56.60 9.96
C LYS A 323 2.17 -56.48 10.25
N ARG A 324 2.85 -55.49 9.67
CA ARG A 324 4.21 -55.11 10.09
C ARG A 324 4.11 -54.48 11.47
N LYS A 325 4.41 -55.26 12.51
CA LYS A 325 4.70 -54.73 13.84
C LYS A 325 5.98 -53.90 13.75
N LEU A 326 5.98 -52.67 14.26
CA LEU A 326 7.23 -51.91 14.43
C LEU A 326 8.20 -52.73 15.28
N SER A 327 9.45 -52.82 14.81
CA SER A 327 10.53 -53.48 15.54
C SER A 327 10.68 -52.85 16.92
N ARG A 328 10.79 -53.69 17.96
CA ARG A 328 11.06 -53.26 19.35
C ARG A 328 12.25 -52.28 19.42
N TRP A 329 13.20 -52.38 18.48
CA TRP A 329 14.36 -51.50 18.34
C TRP A 329 14.05 -50.08 17.89
N ALA A 330 12.95 -49.85 17.14
CA ALA A 330 12.54 -48.50 16.73
C ALA A 330 11.96 -47.70 17.91
N VAL A 331 11.26 -48.38 18.83
CA VAL A 331 10.71 -47.76 20.05
C VAL A 331 11.84 -47.43 21.04
N VAL A 332 12.82 -48.33 21.19
CA VAL A 332 14.00 -48.08 22.04
C VAL A 332 14.81 -46.88 21.54
N GLY A 333 15.00 -46.72 20.22
CA GLY A 333 15.72 -45.58 19.65
C GLY A 333 15.06 -44.22 19.96
N ILE A 334 13.73 -44.15 19.93
CA ILE A 334 13.00 -42.92 20.26
C ILE A 334 13.13 -42.58 21.75
N ILE A 335 13.08 -43.58 22.63
CA ILE A 335 13.22 -43.39 24.08
C ILE A 335 14.63 -42.91 24.43
N VAL A 336 15.66 -43.52 23.84
CA VAL A 336 17.06 -43.12 24.05
C VAL A 336 17.30 -41.71 23.51
N GLY A 337 16.78 -41.40 22.32
CA GLY A 337 16.86 -40.05 21.73
C GLY A 337 16.19 -38.99 22.61
N ALA A 338 14.98 -39.27 23.10
CA ALA A 338 14.26 -38.36 24.01
C ALA A 338 15.00 -38.17 25.33
N ALA A 339 15.58 -39.23 25.91
CA ALA A 339 16.37 -39.15 27.13
C ALA A 339 17.64 -38.30 26.93
N LEU A 340 18.32 -38.43 25.78
CA LEU A 340 19.50 -37.63 25.47
C LEU A 340 19.18 -36.14 25.34
N VAL A 341 18.06 -35.80 24.68
CA VAL A 341 17.58 -34.42 24.56
C VAL A 341 17.22 -33.84 25.93
N LEU A 342 16.60 -34.66 26.80
CA LEU A 342 16.23 -34.23 28.15
C LEU A 342 17.46 -33.97 29.04
N LEU A 343 18.50 -34.81 28.92
CA LEU A 343 19.78 -34.63 29.61
C LEU A 343 20.52 -33.38 29.12
N LEU A 344 20.51 -33.10 27.82
CA LEU A 344 21.09 -31.87 27.25
C LEU A 344 20.34 -30.62 27.75
N ALA A 345 19.01 -30.67 27.81
CA ALA A 345 18.19 -29.58 28.35
C ALA A 345 18.46 -29.35 29.85
N MET A 346 18.59 -30.42 30.64
CA MET A 346 18.94 -30.33 32.06
C MET A 346 20.35 -29.75 32.26
N GLY A 347 21.32 -30.14 31.43
CA GLY A 347 22.66 -29.58 31.43
C GLY A 347 22.68 -28.08 31.12
N LEU A 348 21.89 -27.64 30.13
CA LEU A 348 21.74 -26.23 29.79
C LEU A 348 21.11 -25.43 30.94
N VAL A 349 20.07 -25.96 31.59
CA VAL A 349 19.45 -25.33 32.76
C VAL A 349 20.43 -25.23 33.92
N ALA A 350 21.22 -26.29 34.19
CA ALA A 350 22.25 -26.27 35.22
C ALA A 350 23.37 -25.25 34.91
N PHE A 351 23.79 -25.14 33.65
CA PHE A 351 24.77 -24.14 33.19
C PHE A 351 24.24 -22.71 33.37
N LEU A 352 22.99 -22.45 32.99
CA LEU A 352 22.34 -21.15 33.16
C LEU A 352 22.13 -20.82 34.65
N ARG A 353 21.81 -21.80 35.49
CA ARG A 353 21.74 -21.62 36.95
C ARG A 353 23.11 -21.36 37.57
N ARG A 354 24.17 -22.02 37.11
CA ARG A 354 25.56 -21.73 37.54
C ARG A 354 26.01 -20.34 37.10
N ARG A 355 25.64 -19.91 35.89
CA ARG A 355 25.92 -18.55 35.40
C ARG A 355 25.17 -17.49 36.21
N ARG A 356 23.91 -17.75 36.57
CA ARG A 356 23.12 -16.87 37.48
C ARG A 356 23.69 -16.84 38.90
N ARG A 357 24.14 -17.97 39.45
CA ARG A 357 24.80 -18.02 40.77
C ARG A 357 26.15 -17.29 40.78
N ARG A 358 26.93 -17.38 39.69
CA ARG A 358 28.17 -16.59 39.51
C ARG A 358 27.89 -15.09 39.36
N ALA A 359 26.80 -14.71 38.69
CA ALA A 359 26.36 -13.31 38.63
C ALA A 359 25.83 -12.78 39.97
N ALA A 360 25.19 -13.63 40.78
CA ALA A 360 24.74 -13.26 42.14
C ALA A 360 25.88 -13.13 43.16
N ALA A 361 26.99 -13.88 42.98
CA ALA A 361 28.18 -13.77 43.83
C ALA A 361 29.05 -12.53 43.54
N ALA A 362 28.86 -11.87 42.39
CA ALA A 362 29.62 -10.68 42.00
C ALA A 362 28.92 -9.35 42.34
N GLY A 363 27.73 -9.38 42.97
CA GLY A 363 26.89 -8.20 43.22
C GLY A 363 26.79 -7.73 44.67
N ALA A 364 27.56 -8.32 45.61
CA ALA A 364 27.53 -7.94 47.01
C ALA A 364 28.86 -7.29 47.42
N GLY A 365 28.94 -5.97 47.29
CA GLY A 365 30.08 -5.20 47.81
C GLY A 365 30.18 -3.79 47.26
N ALA A 366 29.19 -2.93 47.51
CA ALA A 366 29.39 -1.47 47.49
C ALA A 366 28.21 -0.72 48.12
N THR A 367 28.40 -0.22 49.34
CA THR A 367 27.69 0.96 49.88
C THR A 367 28.68 1.83 50.62
N ALA A 368 28.83 3.08 50.13
CA ALA A 368 28.98 4.39 50.79
C ALA A 368 29.68 4.50 52.17
N ALA A 369 30.40 5.57 52.57
CA ALA A 369 30.85 6.83 51.99
C ALA A 369 31.79 7.53 53.02
N ALA A 370 32.57 8.50 52.55
CA ALA A 370 33.14 9.69 53.24
C ALA A 370 34.21 9.56 54.35
N SER A 371 35.41 10.12 54.09
CA SER A 371 35.98 11.29 54.82
C SER A 371 37.47 11.59 54.47
N VAL A 372 37.74 12.85 54.11
CA VAL A 372 38.75 13.81 54.63
C VAL A 372 40.24 13.40 54.86
N HIS A 373 41.10 14.13 54.12
CA HIS A 373 42.44 14.71 54.45
C HIS A 373 43.79 13.94 54.38
N THR A 374 44.76 14.71 53.83
CA THR A 374 46.21 14.83 54.05
C THR A 374 47.23 13.95 53.31
N GLY A 375 48.17 14.66 52.64
CA GLY A 375 49.56 14.28 52.32
C GLY A 375 49.72 13.23 51.22
N THR A 376 50.62 13.31 50.24
CA THR A 376 51.89 14.05 50.13
C THR A 376 52.32 13.93 48.65
N ALA A 377 52.81 15.02 48.04
CA ALA A 377 53.55 14.98 46.77
C ALA A 377 54.97 14.41 47.02
N PRO A 378 55.76 14.02 46.00
CA PRO A 378 56.44 15.01 45.13
C PRO A 378 56.57 14.59 43.63
N VAL A 379 56.45 15.54 42.68
CA VAL A 379 57.55 16.19 41.89
C VAL A 379 57.93 15.37 40.64
N THR A 380 57.48 15.76 39.43
CA THR A 380 58.14 16.59 38.38
C THR A 380 59.43 15.97 37.81
N VAL A 381 59.69 16.02 36.49
CA VAL A 381 60.34 17.15 35.79
C VAL A 381 59.91 17.27 34.31
N THR A 382 59.55 18.50 33.96
CA THR A 382 59.42 19.16 32.65
C THR A 382 60.75 19.69 32.11
N VAL A 383 60.91 19.79 30.78
CA VAL A 383 61.68 20.85 30.08
C VAL A 383 61.11 20.95 28.65
N ALA A 384 60.96 22.07 27.94
CA ALA A 384 60.66 23.48 28.21
C ALA A 384 60.29 24.11 26.84
N ARG A 385 59.42 25.13 26.84
CA ARG A 385 59.19 26.05 25.72
C ARG A 385 60.31 27.09 25.64
N THR A 386 60.54 27.65 24.45
CA THR A 386 60.78 29.10 24.31
C THR A 386 60.09 29.63 23.05
N ASP A 387 59.35 30.72 23.21
CA ASP A 387 58.79 31.59 22.17
C ASP A 387 59.82 32.68 21.79
N ARG A 388 59.78 33.19 20.55
CA ARG A 388 59.86 34.63 20.29
C ARG A 388 59.50 35.03 18.85
N ASP A 389 58.76 36.13 18.78
CA ASP A 389 58.29 36.87 17.61
C ASP A 389 59.38 37.43 16.68
N ALA A 390 59.03 37.64 15.40
CA ALA A 390 59.51 38.78 14.61
C ALA A 390 58.56 39.10 13.43
N ALA A 391 58.42 40.40 13.15
CA ALA A 391 57.37 41.04 12.39
C ALA A 391 57.65 41.21 10.86
N VAL A 392 56.55 41.29 10.10
CA VAL A 392 56.20 42.23 9.00
C VAL A 392 57.28 42.71 8.02
N THR A 393 57.06 42.50 6.71
CA THR A 393 57.17 43.55 5.65
C THR A 393 56.27 43.24 4.44
N LYS A 394 55.67 44.29 3.88
CA LYS A 394 54.70 44.38 2.76
C LYS A 394 55.36 44.20 1.37
N GLN A 395 54.62 43.75 0.34
CA GLN A 395 54.21 44.54 -0.86
C GLN A 395 53.65 43.71 -2.06
N SER A 396 52.58 44.28 -2.65
CA SER A 396 52.12 44.32 -4.07
C SER A 396 51.73 43.05 -4.88
N SER A 397 50.50 43.10 -5.41
CA SER A 397 49.97 42.37 -6.61
C SER A 397 50.25 43.18 -7.91
N PRO A 398 49.90 42.76 -9.17
CA PRO A 398 49.15 41.59 -9.71
C PRO A 398 49.79 41.02 -11.02
N PRO A 399 49.04 40.53 -12.04
CA PRO A 399 48.29 39.26 -12.17
C PRO A 399 48.97 38.29 -13.18
N LEU A 400 48.57 37.00 -13.25
CA LEU A 400 48.54 36.15 -14.49
C LEU A 400 48.33 34.63 -14.16
N THR A 401 47.38 34.02 -14.88
CA THR A 401 47.25 32.62 -15.38
C THR A 401 47.82 31.39 -14.60
N PRO A 402 47.17 30.21 -14.70
CA PRO A 402 47.43 29.07 -13.83
C PRO A 402 48.80 28.42 -14.14
N ALA A 403 49.73 28.54 -13.19
CA ALA A 403 51.05 27.94 -13.30
C ALA A 403 51.03 26.46 -12.87
N LEU A 404 51.51 25.62 -13.79
CA LEU A 404 52.03 24.27 -13.56
C LEU A 404 52.98 24.23 -12.35
N GLY A 405 52.65 23.43 -11.35
CA GLY A 405 53.56 23.04 -10.27
C GLY A 405 54.18 21.67 -10.56
N SER A 406 55.47 21.70 -10.90
CA SER A 406 56.40 20.56 -10.99
C SER A 406 56.51 19.81 -9.65
N GLY A 407 56.83 18.52 -9.74
CA GLY A 407 56.78 17.54 -8.66
C GLY A 407 57.72 17.81 -7.47
N GLY A 408 57.15 17.61 -6.29
CA GLY A 408 57.82 17.48 -4.99
C GLY A 408 56.78 17.01 -3.97
N GLU A 409 56.98 15.82 -3.39
CA GLU A 409 56.13 15.18 -2.35
C GLU A 409 54.61 15.05 -2.66
N GLY A 410 54.28 14.52 -3.82
CA GLY A 410 52.92 14.46 -4.38
C GLY A 410 51.95 13.41 -3.79
N GLY A 411 51.83 13.26 -2.46
CA GLY A 411 50.96 12.21 -1.88
C GLY A 411 49.90 12.63 -0.85
N ARG A 412 49.93 13.88 -0.34
CA ARG A 412 49.17 14.24 0.88
C ARG A 412 48.38 15.54 0.81
N LYS A 413 48.17 16.14 -0.37
CA LYS A 413 47.50 17.44 -0.50
C LYS A 413 46.04 17.29 -0.96
N LEU A 414 45.15 18.00 -0.28
CA LEU A 414 43.77 18.20 -0.72
C LEU A 414 43.76 19.14 -1.94
N VAL A 415 43.10 18.74 -3.02
CA VAL A 415 43.06 19.50 -4.28
C VAL A 415 41.70 20.18 -4.41
N PHE A 416 41.68 21.51 -4.39
CA PHE A 416 40.47 22.30 -4.57
C PHE A 416 40.11 22.50 -6.05
N LEU A 417 38.82 22.45 -6.35
CA LEU A 417 38.24 22.58 -7.68
C LEU A 417 37.61 23.98 -7.80
N GLY A 418 38.34 24.90 -8.43
CA GLY A 418 37.95 26.31 -8.55
C GLY A 418 38.65 27.20 -7.51
N SER A 419 38.03 28.32 -7.17
CA SER A 419 38.58 29.26 -6.18
C SER A 419 38.63 28.62 -4.79
N ALA A 420 39.76 28.79 -4.09
CA ALA A 420 39.89 28.34 -2.72
C ALA A 420 38.80 28.99 -1.84
N PRO A 421 38.27 28.27 -0.83
CA PRO A 421 37.30 28.85 0.09
C PRO A 421 37.94 30.02 0.86
N GLU A 422 37.12 30.98 1.28
CA GLU A 422 37.58 32.16 2.03
C GLU A 422 38.37 31.79 3.28
N ARG A 423 38.04 30.64 3.89
CA ARG A 423 38.81 29.99 4.95
C ARG A 423 39.40 28.68 4.40
N PRO A 424 40.64 28.69 3.90
CA PRO A 424 41.29 27.49 3.40
C PRO A 424 41.54 26.50 4.55
N TYR A 425 41.33 25.22 4.26
CA TYR A 425 41.62 24.10 5.14
C TYR A 425 42.43 23.06 4.38
N ASP A 426 43.29 22.35 5.09
CA ASP A 426 44.12 21.29 4.53
C ASP A 426 43.56 19.90 4.85
N LEU A 427 44.29 18.87 4.41
CA LEU A 427 43.90 17.48 4.66
C LEU A 427 43.90 17.15 6.16
N GLU A 428 44.85 17.69 6.93
CA GLU A 428 44.95 17.40 8.36
C GLU A 428 43.76 17.97 9.14
N ALA A 429 43.34 19.21 8.84
CA ALA A 429 42.13 19.79 9.39
C ALA A 429 40.89 18.98 9.02
N LEU A 430 40.78 18.49 7.77
CA LEU A 430 39.67 17.65 7.35
C LEU A 430 39.63 16.30 8.08
N LEU A 431 40.79 15.69 8.34
CA LEU A 431 40.88 14.41 9.05
C LEU A 431 40.68 14.55 10.57
N ARG A 432 40.96 15.72 11.16
CA ARG A 432 40.66 16.03 12.57
C ARG A 432 39.21 16.47 12.80
N ALA A 433 38.49 16.80 11.74
CA ALA A 433 37.10 17.24 11.81
C ALA A 433 36.21 16.22 12.51
N SER A 434 35.22 16.71 13.26
CA SER A 434 34.17 15.84 13.78
C SER A 434 33.34 15.30 12.61
N ALA A 435 33.09 13.99 12.59
CA ALA A 435 32.45 13.32 11.46
C ALA A 435 31.26 12.46 11.90
N GLU A 436 30.09 12.74 11.32
CA GLU A 436 28.88 11.94 11.49
C GLU A 436 28.57 11.17 10.20
N VAL A 437 28.21 9.89 10.31
CA VAL A 437 27.89 9.07 9.13
C VAL A 437 26.49 9.42 8.62
N LEU A 438 26.41 9.98 7.41
CA LEU A 438 25.15 10.28 6.74
C LEU A 438 24.57 9.08 6.00
N GLY A 439 25.44 8.23 5.43
CA GLY A 439 24.99 7.07 4.67
C GLY A 439 26.12 6.18 4.17
N LYS A 440 25.84 4.88 4.05
CA LYS A 440 26.76 3.87 3.49
C LYS A 440 26.17 3.33 2.19
N GLY A 441 26.86 3.55 1.07
CA GLY A 441 26.44 3.09 -0.26
C GLY A 441 27.40 2.06 -0.87
N ALA A 442 27.05 1.56 -2.07
CA ALA A 442 27.87 0.61 -2.80
C ALA A 442 29.24 1.19 -3.20
N LEU A 443 29.30 2.49 -3.50
CA LEU A 443 30.49 3.19 -3.97
C LEU A 443 31.31 3.86 -2.86
N GLY A 444 30.82 3.85 -1.61
CA GLY A 444 31.52 4.53 -0.51
C GLY A 444 30.61 4.93 0.65
N THR A 445 31.20 5.65 1.61
CA THR A 445 30.49 6.18 2.78
C THR A 445 30.51 7.71 2.74
N THR A 446 29.37 8.33 3.02
CA THR A 446 29.23 9.80 3.11
C THR A 446 29.21 10.23 4.57
N TYR A 447 29.98 11.26 4.89
CA TYR A 447 30.11 11.84 6.22
C TYR A 447 29.71 13.32 6.20
N ARG A 448 29.09 13.79 7.28
CA ARG A 448 28.99 15.21 7.62
C ARG A 448 30.21 15.56 8.45
N ALA A 449 31.10 16.37 7.91
CA ALA A 449 32.32 16.81 8.57
C ALA A 449 32.15 18.25 9.05
N THR A 450 32.39 18.50 10.34
CA THR A 450 32.40 19.85 10.91
C THR A 450 33.83 20.18 11.33
N LEU A 451 34.42 21.17 10.67
CA LEU A 451 35.80 21.62 10.95
C LEU A 451 35.89 22.30 12.32
N ASP A 452 37.12 22.41 12.84
CA ASP A 452 37.43 23.11 14.09
C ASP A 452 36.92 24.55 14.03
N GLY A 453 36.08 24.93 15.00
CA GLY A 453 35.40 26.24 15.00
C GLY A 453 33.96 26.22 14.49
N GLY A 454 33.43 25.05 14.10
CA GLY A 454 32.00 24.84 13.81
C GLY A 454 31.58 25.12 12.37
N GLU A 455 32.40 25.84 11.59
CA GLU A 455 32.16 26.14 10.18
C GLU A 455 33.50 26.17 9.40
N PRO A 456 33.55 25.70 8.15
CA PRO A 456 32.45 25.14 7.35
C PRO A 456 32.02 23.73 7.75
N VAL A 457 30.73 23.44 7.56
CA VAL A 457 30.19 22.07 7.54
C VAL A 457 30.25 21.52 6.10
N LEU A 458 30.83 20.33 5.93
CA LEU A 458 31.13 19.72 4.62
C LEU A 458 30.51 18.33 4.50
N ALA A 459 30.19 17.93 3.26
CA ALA A 459 29.82 16.55 2.94
C ALA A 459 31.03 15.83 2.33
N VAL A 460 31.58 14.84 3.04
CA VAL A 460 32.78 14.11 2.61
C VAL A 460 32.39 12.69 2.19
N LYS A 461 32.60 12.35 0.92
CA LYS A 461 32.44 11.00 0.40
C LYS A 461 33.78 10.28 0.39
N ARG A 462 33.90 9.22 1.17
CA ARG A 462 35.02 8.28 1.09
C ARG A 462 34.68 7.17 0.11
N LEU A 463 35.41 7.09 -1.00
CA LEU A 463 35.23 6.03 -2.00
C LEU A 463 35.75 4.69 -1.47
N ARG A 464 35.03 3.61 -1.75
CA ARG A 464 35.40 2.27 -1.28
C ARG A 464 36.57 1.70 -2.07
N GLU A 465 36.49 1.78 -3.39
CA GLU A 465 37.53 1.42 -4.35
C GLU A 465 37.45 2.40 -5.52
N SER A 466 38.60 2.85 -6.03
CA SER A 466 38.71 3.48 -7.35
C SER A 466 39.86 2.82 -8.07
N ARG A 467 39.59 2.33 -9.28
CA ARG A 467 40.58 1.66 -10.15
C ARG A 467 41.30 2.64 -11.08
N LEU A 468 40.93 3.92 -11.02
CA LEU A 468 41.44 4.92 -11.94
C LEU A 468 42.85 5.36 -11.55
N PRO A 469 43.77 5.49 -12.53
CA PRO A 469 45.04 6.16 -12.30
C PRO A 469 44.81 7.64 -11.97
N GLU A 470 45.72 8.26 -11.21
CA GLU A 470 45.57 9.63 -10.69
C GLU A 470 45.25 10.64 -11.78
N ARG A 471 45.91 10.55 -12.94
CA ARG A 471 45.67 11.46 -14.07
C ARG A 471 44.22 11.40 -14.55
N GLU A 472 43.70 10.20 -14.77
CA GLU A 472 42.32 10.02 -15.23
C GLU A 472 41.31 10.42 -14.14
N PHE A 473 41.61 10.11 -12.87
CA PHE A 473 40.80 10.56 -11.74
C PHE A 473 40.72 12.09 -11.67
N ARG A 474 41.85 12.78 -11.86
CA ARG A 474 41.93 14.25 -11.86
C ARG A 474 41.12 14.87 -12.99
N GLU A 475 41.24 14.35 -14.21
CA GLU A 475 40.48 14.83 -15.38
C GLU A 475 38.97 14.66 -15.14
N LYS A 476 38.52 13.50 -14.63
CA LYS A 476 37.11 13.27 -14.29
C LYS A 476 36.64 14.13 -13.11
N ALA A 477 37.46 14.32 -12.08
CA ALA A 477 37.12 15.14 -10.92
C ALA A 477 36.98 16.62 -11.32
N ALA A 478 37.79 17.10 -12.27
CA ALA A 478 37.65 18.43 -12.84
C ALA A 478 36.35 18.57 -13.64
N ALA A 479 35.98 17.55 -14.44
CA ALA A 479 34.71 17.55 -15.18
C ALA A 479 33.49 17.59 -14.24
N VAL A 480 33.46 16.72 -13.22
CA VAL A 480 32.42 16.74 -12.18
C VAL A 480 32.42 18.07 -11.42
N GLY A 481 33.61 18.57 -11.09
CA GLY A 481 33.84 19.84 -10.44
C GLY A 481 33.47 21.07 -11.26
N ALA A 482 33.20 20.94 -12.57
CA ALA A 482 32.72 22.03 -13.42
C ALA A 482 31.18 22.11 -13.45
N LEU A 483 30.47 21.07 -13.01
CA LEU A 483 29.01 21.07 -12.94
C LEU A 483 28.53 22.08 -11.88
N ARG A 484 27.70 23.04 -12.29
CA ARG A 484 27.14 24.11 -11.44
C ARG A 484 25.65 24.25 -11.75
N HIS A 485 24.82 23.92 -10.77
CA HIS A 485 23.37 23.99 -10.88
C HIS A 485 22.74 24.08 -9.49
N ASP A 486 21.64 24.82 -9.34
CA ASP A 486 20.99 25.09 -8.03
C ASP A 486 20.47 23.83 -7.33
N SER A 487 20.22 22.77 -8.09
CA SER A 487 19.77 21.46 -7.58
C SER A 487 20.89 20.43 -7.45
N LEU A 488 22.17 20.83 -7.51
CA LEU A 488 23.33 19.97 -7.32
C LEU A 488 24.29 20.57 -6.28
N PRO A 489 24.73 19.83 -5.24
CA PRO A 489 25.76 20.33 -4.33
C PRO A 489 27.09 20.44 -5.07
N ARG A 490 27.85 21.52 -4.88
CA ARG A 490 29.11 21.71 -5.60
C ARG A 490 30.19 20.77 -5.06
N LEU A 491 30.96 20.15 -5.94
CA LEU A 491 32.19 19.46 -5.59
C LEU A 491 33.31 20.51 -5.38
N LEU A 492 33.77 20.64 -4.14
CA LEU A 492 34.73 21.65 -3.70
C LEU A 492 36.17 21.18 -3.84
N ALA A 493 36.43 19.92 -3.47
CA ALA A 493 37.78 19.38 -3.44
C ALA A 493 37.79 17.86 -3.55
N TYR A 494 38.96 17.29 -3.84
CA TYR A 494 39.20 15.87 -3.75
C TYR A 494 40.57 15.56 -3.13
N PHE A 495 40.68 14.37 -2.56
CA PHE A 495 41.95 13.78 -2.15
C PHE A 495 42.17 12.48 -2.90
N TYR A 496 43.37 12.30 -3.46
CA TYR A 496 43.79 11.07 -4.11
C TYR A 496 45.01 10.50 -3.39
N GLY A 497 44.78 9.49 -2.56
CA GLY A 497 45.81 8.72 -1.89
C GLY A 497 45.91 7.30 -2.46
N LYS A 498 47.01 6.61 -2.15
CA LYS A 498 47.24 5.22 -2.58
C LYS A 498 46.09 4.31 -2.16
N GLU A 499 45.65 4.41 -0.92
CA GLU A 499 44.58 3.57 -0.34
C GLU A 499 43.23 4.28 -0.31
N GLU A 500 43.21 5.59 -0.08
CA GLU A 500 41.96 6.34 0.15
C GLU A 500 41.73 7.42 -0.90
N LYS A 501 40.47 7.60 -1.28
CA LYS A 501 40.04 8.67 -2.18
C LYS A 501 38.84 9.36 -1.54
N LEU A 502 38.93 10.67 -1.39
CA LEU A 502 37.88 11.48 -0.77
C LEU A 502 37.37 12.51 -1.78
N LEU A 503 36.06 12.74 -1.76
CA LEU A 503 35.40 13.83 -2.47
C LEU A 503 34.73 14.73 -1.44
N VAL A 504 34.91 16.03 -1.55
CA VAL A 504 34.40 17.03 -0.59
C VAL A 504 33.41 17.92 -1.31
N TYR A 505 32.17 17.92 -0.85
CA TYR A 505 31.06 18.71 -1.38
C TYR A 505 30.58 19.74 -0.36
N ASP A 506 29.88 20.76 -0.84
CA ASP A 506 29.02 21.58 0.00
C ASP A 506 28.05 20.69 0.79
N PHE A 507 27.93 20.91 2.09
CA PHE A 507 26.88 20.26 2.88
C PHE A 507 25.54 20.96 2.62
N VAL A 508 24.53 20.19 2.22
CA VAL A 508 23.21 20.71 1.84
C VAL A 508 22.07 20.00 2.57
N GLY A 509 20.99 20.74 2.83
CA GLY A 509 19.71 20.21 3.30
C GLY A 509 19.70 19.63 4.72
N ASN A 510 18.60 18.94 5.07
CA ASN A 510 18.36 18.42 6.42
C ASN A 510 17.97 16.93 6.44
N GLY A 511 18.43 16.17 5.44
CA GLY A 511 18.16 14.74 5.31
C GLY A 511 17.71 14.32 3.91
N SER A 512 17.75 13.01 3.65
CA SER A 512 17.34 12.44 2.37
C SER A 512 15.81 12.34 2.26
N LEU A 513 15.32 12.32 1.02
CA LEU A 513 13.92 12.06 0.71
C LEU A 513 13.47 10.69 1.25
N ALA A 514 14.35 9.68 1.19
CA ALA A 514 14.07 8.36 1.75
C ALA A 514 13.81 8.42 3.26
N ALA A 515 14.64 9.15 4.02
CA ALA A 515 14.45 9.30 5.47
C ALA A 515 13.16 10.07 5.78
N LEU A 516 12.85 11.09 4.98
CA LEU A 516 11.63 11.89 5.14
C LEU A 516 10.35 11.08 4.86
N LEU A 517 10.36 10.22 3.84
CA LEU A 517 9.22 9.39 3.47
C LEU A 517 9.09 8.15 4.37
N HIS A 518 10.18 7.51 4.78
CA HIS A 518 10.13 6.18 5.40
C HIS A 518 10.49 6.16 6.89
N ASP A 519 11.48 6.94 7.32
CA ASP A 519 12.02 6.92 8.68
C ASP A 519 11.32 7.92 9.61
N GLY A 520 10.75 9.00 9.05
CA GLY A 520 9.85 9.88 9.77
C GLY A 520 8.55 9.15 10.12
N GLY A 521 8.19 9.13 11.41
CA GLY A 521 6.88 8.62 11.86
C GLY A 521 5.70 9.32 11.18
N ALA A 522 4.47 8.99 11.58
CA ALA A 522 3.25 9.54 10.96
C ALA A 522 3.22 11.08 10.86
N GLU A 523 3.86 11.79 11.79
CA GLU A 523 3.99 13.26 11.78
C GLU A 523 4.93 13.82 10.68
N GLY A 524 5.91 13.04 10.22
CA GLY A 524 6.83 13.44 9.15
C GLY A 524 6.17 13.33 7.76
N ARG A 525 5.43 12.25 7.51
CA ARG A 525 4.69 12.01 6.25
C ARG A 525 3.48 12.92 6.08
N ALA A 526 2.81 13.26 7.19
CA ALA A 526 1.65 14.15 7.20
C ALA A 526 1.98 15.61 6.84
N ARG A 527 3.26 15.97 6.68
CA ARG A 527 3.71 17.35 6.40
C ARG A 527 4.03 17.66 4.93
N LEU A 528 4.09 16.66 4.04
CA LEU A 528 4.33 16.90 2.61
C LEU A 528 3.02 16.76 1.83
N ASP A 529 2.40 17.90 1.54
CA ASP A 529 1.31 18.01 0.57
C ASP A 529 1.79 17.67 -0.84
N PHE A 530 0.84 17.51 -1.77
CA PHE A 530 1.19 17.18 -3.15
C PHE A 530 2.10 18.24 -3.80
N THR A 531 1.82 19.53 -3.55
CA THR A 531 2.58 20.64 -4.14
C THR A 531 4.06 20.59 -3.73
N SER A 532 4.37 20.35 -2.46
CA SER A 532 5.75 20.22 -1.98
C SER A 532 6.44 19.00 -2.59
N ARG A 533 5.74 17.85 -2.69
CA ARG A 533 6.26 16.65 -3.35
C ARG A 533 6.58 16.91 -4.83
N ALA A 534 5.71 17.65 -5.53
CA ALA A 534 5.91 18.02 -6.92
C ALA A 534 7.09 19.00 -7.11
N ARG A 535 7.29 19.96 -6.20
CA ARG A 535 8.46 20.87 -6.22
C ARG A 535 9.77 20.12 -5.96
N ILE A 536 9.79 19.17 -5.03
CA ILE A 536 10.94 18.28 -4.80
C ILE A 536 11.27 17.50 -6.06
N ALA A 537 10.26 16.92 -6.73
CA ALA A 537 10.44 16.21 -7.98
C ALA A 537 10.97 17.15 -9.09
N LEU A 538 10.47 18.39 -9.17
CA LEU A 538 10.92 19.37 -10.16
C LEU A 538 12.38 19.75 -9.96
N ALA A 539 12.79 20.06 -8.72
CA ALA A 539 14.18 20.38 -8.41
C ALA A 539 15.12 19.21 -8.76
N ALA A 540 14.73 17.98 -8.40
CA ALA A 540 15.48 16.80 -8.77
C ALA A 540 15.54 16.60 -10.30
N ALA A 541 14.42 16.79 -11.01
CA ALA A 541 14.36 16.68 -12.46
C ALA A 541 15.29 17.68 -13.16
N ARG A 542 15.30 18.96 -12.72
CA ARG A 542 16.21 19.99 -13.24
C ARG A 542 17.68 19.60 -13.06
N GLY A 543 18.05 19.09 -11.88
CA GLY A 543 19.41 18.61 -11.62
C GLY A 543 19.83 17.45 -12.53
N VAL A 544 18.96 16.46 -12.72
CA VAL A 544 19.26 15.31 -13.60
C VAL A 544 19.26 15.71 -15.08
N ALA A 545 18.31 16.54 -15.52
CA ALA A 545 18.26 17.05 -16.88
C ALA A 545 19.51 17.87 -17.23
N PHE A 546 20.03 18.66 -16.27
CA PHE A 546 21.30 19.37 -16.43
C PHE A 546 22.48 18.41 -16.67
N ILE A 547 22.56 17.31 -15.91
CA ILE A 547 23.59 16.27 -16.10
C ILE A 547 23.47 15.66 -17.51
N HIS A 548 22.25 15.36 -17.97
CA HIS A 548 22.00 14.77 -19.29
C HIS A 548 22.36 15.72 -20.43
N ARG A 549 22.09 17.02 -20.30
CA ARG A 549 22.50 18.05 -21.28
C ARG A 549 24.02 18.13 -21.42
N GLY A 550 24.77 17.83 -20.35
CA GLY A 550 26.23 17.71 -20.37
C GLY A 550 26.76 16.42 -21.02
N GLY A 551 25.90 15.52 -21.48
CA GLY A 551 26.27 14.24 -22.11
C GLY A 551 26.58 13.11 -21.12
N SER A 552 26.50 13.38 -19.81
CA SER A 552 26.73 12.39 -18.76
C SER A 552 25.42 11.75 -18.28
N SER A 553 25.55 10.71 -17.45
CA SER A 553 24.45 10.08 -16.71
C SER A 553 24.79 10.06 -15.22
N HIS A 554 23.78 10.18 -14.35
CA HIS A 554 23.96 10.07 -12.91
C HIS A 554 24.29 8.64 -12.47
N GLY A 555 23.58 7.64 -12.98
CA GLY A 555 23.82 6.22 -12.74
C GLY A 555 23.48 5.68 -11.35
N SER A 556 22.89 6.49 -10.46
CA SER A 556 22.51 6.05 -9.10
C SER A 556 21.36 6.86 -8.50
N ILE A 557 20.38 7.21 -9.32
CA ILE A 557 19.20 7.97 -8.89
C ILE A 557 18.35 7.10 -7.96
N LYS A 558 18.09 7.61 -6.76
CA LYS A 558 17.25 7.01 -5.71
C LYS A 558 16.91 8.06 -4.66
N SER A 559 15.84 7.87 -3.88
CA SER A 559 15.44 8.85 -2.86
C SER A 559 16.44 9.06 -1.73
N SER A 560 17.35 8.11 -1.46
CA SER A 560 18.45 8.33 -0.51
C SER A 560 19.53 9.29 -1.04
N ASN A 561 19.57 9.50 -2.35
CA ASN A 561 20.49 10.42 -3.03
C ASN A 561 19.80 11.75 -3.42
N VAL A 562 18.55 11.96 -3.00
CA VAL A 562 17.83 13.22 -3.13
C VAL A 562 17.73 13.84 -1.74
N VAL A 563 18.37 14.97 -1.52
CA VAL A 563 18.44 15.65 -0.22
C VAL A 563 17.53 16.87 -0.21
N ILE A 564 16.69 16.99 0.82
CA ILE A 564 15.64 18.02 0.86
C ILE A 564 16.17 19.30 1.50
N THR A 565 15.78 20.46 0.94
CA THR A 565 16.10 21.78 1.51
C THR A 565 15.53 21.94 2.91
N THR A 566 16.13 22.81 3.73
CA THR A 566 15.64 23.11 5.08
C THR A 566 14.21 23.66 5.05
N ALA A 567 13.89 24.48 4.04
CA ALA A 567 12.55 25.03 3.80
C ALA A 567 11.55 24.01 3.21
N ARG A 568 12.00 22.81 2.82
CA ARG A 568 11.19 21.71 2.27
C ARG A 568 10.43 22.04 0.98
N ASP A 569 10.93 23.00 0.24
CA ASP A 569 10.40 23.53 -1.01
C ASP A 569 11.26 23.18 -2.23
N GLY A 570 12.41 22.53 -2.03
CA GLY A 570 13.34 22.12 -3.07
C GLY A 570 14.19 20.91 -2.68
N ALA A 571 15.06 20.49 -3.59
CA ALA A 571 15.91 19.33 -3.39
C ALA A 571 17.25 19.42 -4.15
N TYR A 572 18.23 18.69 -3.63
CA TYR A 572 19.56 18.52 -4.21
C TYR A 572 19.76 17.06 -4.60
N VAL A 573 20.25 16.82 -5.81
CA VAL A 573 20.64 15.49 -6.28
C VAL A 573 22.13 15.28 -5.97
N THR A 574 22.42 14.32 -5.10
CA THR A 574 23.76 14.01 -4.57
C THR A 574 24.34 12.75 -5.23
N ASP A 575 25.63 12.47 -5.00
CA ASP A 575 26.34 11.30 -5.55
C ASP A 575 26.44 11.27 -7.10
N TYR A 576 26.22 12.39 -7.78
CA TYR A 576 26.49 12.54 -9.21
C TYR A 576 28.01 12.43 -9.50
N GLY A 577 28.38 11.82 -10.63
CA GLY A 577 29.79 11.65 -11.03
C GLY A 577 30.61 10.62 -10.22
N VAL A 578 30.07 10.11 -9.09
CA VAL A 578 30.79 9.16 -8.22
C VAL A 578 31.08 7.83 -8.93
N ALA A 579 30.16 7.35 -9.78
CA ALA A 579 30.36 6.11 -10.55
C ALA A 579 31.51 6.24 -11.57
N GLU A 580 31.62 7.41 -12.21
CA GLU A 580 32.70 7.72 -13.15
C GLU A 580 34.06 7.77 -12.42
N LEU A 581 34.11 8.41 -11.24
CA LEU A 581 35.31 8.54 -10.40
C LEU A 581 35.75 7.24 -9.71
N ALA A 582 34.81 6.33 -9.46
CA ALA A 582 35.12 4.99 -8.97
C ALA A 582 35.70 4.07 -10.07
N GLY A 583 35.64 4.47 -11.34
CA GLY A 583 35.99 3.60 -12.47
C GLY A 583 34.99 2.46 -12.67
N ALA A 584 33.75 2.65 -12.20
CA ALA A 584 32.65 1.68 -12.28
C ALA A 584 31.63 2.04 -13.37
N ALA A 585 31.99 2.93 -14.30
CA ALA A 585 31.16 3.30 -15.45
C ALA A 585 30.87 2.06 -16.31
N GLY A 586 29.75 1.39 -16.04
CA GLY A 586 29.30 0.17 -16.72
C GLY A 586 29.24 -1.10 -15.87
N ASP A 587 29.84 -1.13 -14.67
CA ASP A 587 29.86 -2.28 -13.76
C ASP A 587 29.58 -1.83 -12.30
N LEU A 588 28.43 -1.19 -12.08
CA LEU A 588 27.97 -0.93 -10.71
C LEU A 588 27.81 -2.27 -9.96
N PRO A 589 28.30 -2.41 -8.71
CA PRO A 589 28.18 -3.65 -7.97
C PRO A 589 26.71 -4.08 -7.86
N ARG A 590 26.44 -5.37 -8.11
CA ARG A 590 25.14 -6.08 -7.96
C ARG A 590 24.41 -5.88 -6.61
N ARG A 591 24.94 -5.04 -5.71
CA ARG A 591 24.44 -4.76 -4.36
C ARG A 591 23.35 -3.67 -4.34
N ASP A 592 23.36 -2.70 -5.26
CA ASP A 592 22.26 -1.73 -5.42
C ASP A 592 21.08 -2.31 -6.23
N ALA A 593 21.27 -3.46 -6.90
CA ALA A 593 20.23 -4.17 -7.66
C ALA A 593 19.02 -4.64 -6.83
N ALA A 594 19.12 -4.60 -5.49
CA ALA A 594 18.06 -4.96 -4.55
C ALA A 594 17.08 -3.80 -4.25
N THR A 595 17.41 -2.56 -4.63
CA THR A 595 16.70 -1.35 -4.19
C THR A 595 15.48 -0.98 -5.04
N GLY A 596 15.19 -1.71 -6.12
CA GLY A 596 14.00 -1.49 -6.97
C GLY A 596 14.10 -0.33 -7.98
N TYR A 597 15.18 0.46 -7.97
CA TYR A 597 15.41 1.57 -8.91
C TYR A 597 16.04 1.15 -10.25
N GLN A 598 16.52 -0.09 -10.35
CA GLN A 598 17.27 -0.54 -11.51
C GLN A 598 16.33 -0.80 -12.71
N ALA A 599 16.67 -0.20 -13.85
CA ALA A 599 15.94 -0.41 -15.10
C ALA A 599 16.05 -1.87 -15.60
N PRO A 600 15.00 -2.43 -16.24
CA PRO A 600 14.97 -3.83 -16.67
C PRO A 600 16.13 -4.22 -17.59
N GLU A 601 16.52 -3.35 -18.51
CA GLU A 601 17.62 -3.59 -19.46
C GLU A 601 18.99 -3.63 -18.76
N VAL A 602 19.20 -2.78 -17.75
CA VAL A 602 20.42 -2.79 -16.94
C VAL A 602 20.45 -4.05 -16.06
N ALA A 603 19.30 -4.49 -15.57
CA ALA A 603 19.19 -5.75 -14.84
C ALA A 603 19.43 -6.99 -15.73
N ALA A 604 19.08 -6.91 -17.01
CA ALA A 604 19.34 -7.94 -18.02
C ALA A 604 20.78 -7.93 -18.55
N GLY A 605 21.63 -7.00 -18.09
CA GLY A 605 23.03 -6.89 -18.51
C GLY A 605 23.22 -6.22 -19.88
N ALA A 606 22.19 -5.57 -20.42
CA ALA A 606 22.32 -4.79 -21.64
C ALA A 606 23.20 -3.56 -21.39
N ARG A 607 24.20 -3.35 -22.26
CA ARG A 607 25.02 -2.14 -22.29
C ARG A 607 24.50 -1.24 -23.40
N GLY A 608 23.78 -0.19 -23.05
CA GLY A 608 23.23 0.78 -24.00
C GLY A 608 22.15 1.63 -23.35
N ALA A 609 22.28 2.96 -23.47
CA ALA A 609 21.39 4.00 -22.96
C ALA A 609 21.42 4.25 -21.42
N PRO A 610 22.56 4.77 -20.88
CA PRO A 610 22.66 5.10 -19.46
C PRO A 610 21.72 6.23 -19.02
N GLN A 611 21.42 7.18 -19.92
CA GLN A 611 20.46 8.26 -19.63
C GLN A 611 19.01 7.76 -19.54
N SER A 612 18.60 6.78 -20.34
CA SER A 612 17.25 6.20 -20.21
C SER A 612 17.11 5.34 -18.95
N ALA A 613 18.21 4.76 -18.45
CA ALA A 613 18.23 4.08 -17.16
C ALA A 613 18.02 5.07 -16.00
N ASP A 614 18.65 6.25 -16.08
CA ASP A 614 18.39 7.36 -15.14
C ASP A 614 16.91 7.79 -15.17
N VAL A 615 16.31 7.91 -16.35
CA VAL A 615 14.89 8.26 -16.51
C VAL A 615 14.01 7.22 -15.79
N TYR A 616 14.30 5.93 -15.95
CA TYR A 616 13.59 4.87 -15.24
C TYR A 616 13.73 5.01 -13.72
N SER A 617 14.95 5.16 -13.22
CA SER A 617 15.22 5.32 -11.79
C SER A 617 14.54 6.57 -11.22
N PHE A 618 14.52 7.67 -11.98
CA PHE A 618 13.78 8.89 -11.64
C PHE A 618 12.26 8.65 -11.61
N GLY A 619 11.72 7.91 -12.57
CA GLY A 619 10.32 7.48 -12.58
C GLY A 619 9.94 6.71 -11.31
N VAL A 620 10.83 5.84 -10.81
CA VAL A 620 10.62 5.14 -9.53
C VAL A 620 10.57 6.13 -8.35
N VAL A 621 11.43 7.17 -8.32
CA VAL A 621 11.37 8.24 -7.31
C VAL A 621 10.04 9.00 -7.38
N VAL A 622 9.53 9.30 -8.58
CA VAL A 622 8.21 9.93 -8.75
C VAL A 622 7.09 9.04 -8.20
N LEU A 623 7.09 7.74 -8.50
CA LEU A 623 6.11 6.80 -7.97
C LEU A 623 6.21 6.64 -6.44
N GLU A 624 7.41 6.68 -5.89
CA GLU A 624 7.65 6.65 -4.45
C GLU A 624 7.11 7.92 -3.76
N LEU A 625 7.34 9.10 -4.35
CA LEU A 625 6.76 10.37 -3.89
C LEU A 625 5.24 10.33 -3.90
N LEU A 626 4.61 9.78 -4.95
CA LEU A 626 3.16 9.69 -5.04
C LEU A 626 2.57 8.67 -4.07
N SER A 627 3.22 7.53 -3.88
CA SER A 627 2.66 6.41 -3.11
C SER A 627 3.08 6.34 -1.65
N GLY A 628 4.17 7.02 -1.28
CA GLY A 628 4.78 6.90 0.06
C GLY A 628 5.33 5.49 0.34
N ARG A 629 5.52 4.65 -0.69
CA ARG A 629 5.99 3.27 -0.55
C ARG A 629 7.44 3.14 -1.00
N ALA A 630 8.28 2.53 -0.16
CA ALA A 630 9.66 2.24 -0.51
C ALA A 630 9.73 1.20 -1.66
N PRO A 631 10.51 1.46 -2.72
CA PRO A 631 10.73 0.49 -3.77
C PRO A 631 11.65 -0.63 -3.28
N GLY A 632 11.43 -1.84 -3.80
CA GLY A 632 12.31 -2.98 -3.56
C GLY A 632 12.08 -4.10 -4.56
N ARG A 633 13.06 -5.00 -4.70
CA ARG A 633 12.85 -6.23 -5.48
C ARG A 633 12.04 -7.20 -4.63
N ALA A 634 10.76 -7.39 -4.94
CA ALA A 634 10.05 -8.54 -4.40
C ALA A 634 10.72 -9.81 -4.96
N PRO A 635 11.20 -10.77 -4.14
CA PRO A 635 11.23 -12.15 -4.62
C PRO A 635 9.79 -12.49 -5.00
N ALA A 636 9.58 -13.35 -6.00
CA ALA A 636 8.26 -13.79 -6.45
C ALA A 636 7.34 -14.32 -5.31
N LEU A 637 7.87 -14.49 -4.09
CA LEU A 637 7.21 -14.91 -2.85
C LEU A 637 6.87 -13.79 -1.85
N ALA A 638 7.34 -12.54 -2.02
CA ALA A 638 7.08 -11.45 -1.06
C ALA A 638 5.79 -10.66 -1.31
N LEU A 639 5.12 -10.88 -2.45
CA LEU A 639 3.72 -10.48 -2.60
C LEU A 639 2.81 -11.20 -1.58
N ALA A 640 3.35 -12.18 -0.83
CA ALA A 640 2.58 -13.05 0.05
C ALA A 640 2.20 -12.48 1.42
N ALA A 641 2.87 -11.44 1.93
CA ALA A 641 2.65 -10.97 3.30
C ALA A 641 2.14 -9.52 3.33
N GLY A 642 0.83 -9.35 3.52
CA GLY A 642 0.21 -8.10 3.93
C GLY A 642 0.61 -7.71 5.35
N GLY A 643 1.84 -7.28 5.54
CA GLY A 643 2.38 -6.79 6.80
C GLY A 643 3.07 -5.45 6.61
N GLY A 644 2.65 -4.43 7.37
CA GLY A 644 3.48 -3.26 7.59
C GLY A 644 4.81 -3.70 8.21
N GLY A 645 5.90 -3.41 7.51
CA GLY A 645 7.25 -3.78 7.93
C GLY A 645 8.21 -3.88 6.75
N GLY A 646 8.76 -2.74 6.32
CA GLY A 646 10.11 -2.61 5.76
C GLY A 646 10.58 -3.48 4.57
N GLY A 647 9.71 -4.16 3.84
CA GLY A 647 10.07 -4.93 2.62
C GLY A 647 9.57 -4.22 1.36
N GLY A 648 10.48 -3.68 0.54
CA GLY A 648 10.12 -2.91 -0.65
C GLY A 648 9.37 -3.71 -1.71
N VAL A 649 8.49 -3.04 -2.46
CA VAL A 649 7.63 -3.61 -3.51
C VAL A 649 8.21 -3.28 -4.89
N ASP A 650 8.00 -4.14 -5.89
CA ASP A 650 8.22 -3.79 -7.30
C ASP A 650 7.19 -2.72 -7.70
N LEU A 651 7.56 -1.47 -7.43
CA LEU A 651 6.66 -0.34 -7.40
C LEU A 651 6.05 -0.06 -8.77
N PRO A 652 6.82 0.00 -9.88
CA PRO A 652 6.25 0.18 -11.21
C PRO A 652 5.25 -0.92 -11.58
N ARG A 653 5.56 -2.18 -11.26
CA ARG A 653 4.67 -3.31 -11.56
C ARG A 653 3.38 -3.25 -10.75
N TRP A 654 3.47 -2.90 -9.47
CA TRP A 654 2.30 -2.70 -8.61
C TRP A 654 1.42 -1.55 -9.13
N VAL A 655 1.99 -0.40 -9.44
CA VAL A 655 1.26 0.76 -9.98
C VAL A 655 0.52 0.39 -11.27
N ARG A 656 1.18 -0.27 -12.22
CA ARG A 656 0.51 -0.70 -13.48
C ARG A 656 -0.68 -1.62 -13.21
N SER A 657 -0.56 -2.55 -12.26
CA SER A 657 -1.67 -3.42 -11.86
C SER A 657 -2.86 -2.63 -11.33
N VAL A 658 -2.61 -1.67 -10.43
CA VAL A 658 -3.66 -0.84 -9.80
C VAL A 658 -4.36 0.07 -10.82
N VAL A 659 -3.59 0.64 -11.75
CA VAL A 659 -4.13 1.55 -12.79
C VAL A 659 -4.94 0.79 -13.84
N GLN A 660 -4.51 -0.41 -14.26
CA GLN A 660 -5.25 -1.26 -15.22
C GLN A 660 -6.59 -1.78 -14.69
N GLU A 661 -6.78 -1.76 -13.37
CA GLU A 661 -8.01 -2.13 -12.68
C GLU A 661 -8.96 -0.92 -12.46
N GLU A 662 -8.66 0.25 -13.04
CA GLU A 662 -9.42 1.52 -12.89
C GLU A 662 -9.45 2.08 -11.45
N TRP A 663 -8.41 1.79 -10.66
CA TRP A 663 -8.30 2.24 -9.27
C TRP A 663 -7.13 3.22 -9.03
N THR A 664 -6.91 4.16 -9.94
CA THR A 664 -5.82 5.16 -9.90
C THR A 664 -5.67 5.89 -8.56
N SER A 665 -6.78 6.17 -7.87
CA SER A 665 -6.80 6.82 -6.54
C SER A 665 -6.04 6.05 -5.44
N GLU A 666 -5.79 4.76 -5.61
CA GLU A 666 -5.08 3.92 -4.63
C GLU A 666 -3.56 4.00 -4.69
N VAL A 667 -3.04 4.51 -5.80
CA VAL A 667 -1.60 4.67 -5.93
C VAL A 667 -1.10 5.71 -4.93
N PHE A 668 -1.96 6.69 -4.59
CA PHE A 668 -1.57 7.85 -3.80
C PHE A 668 -1.45 7.56 -2.30
N ASP A 669 -0.39 8.12 -1.71
CA ASP A 669 -0.14 8.16 -0.27
C ASP A 669 -1.35 8.77 0.44
N ALA A 670 -1.73 8.19 1.59
CA ALA A 670 -2.83 8.68 2.40
C ALA A 670 -2.72 10.17 2.78
N ALA A 671 -1.49 10.70 2.85
CA ALA A 671 -1.23 12.12 3.11
C ALA A 671 -1.74 13.05 2.00
N ILE A 672 -1.65 12.64 0.73
CA ILE A 672 -2.04 13.46 -0.43
C ILE A 672 -3.32 12.96 -1.11
N ALA A 673 -3.76 11.73 -0.83
CA ALA A 673 -4.95 11.10 -1.43
C ALA A 673 -6.27 11.83 -1.14
N ASN A 674 -6.27 12.81 -0.24
CA ASN A 674 -7.44 13.61 0.13
C ASN A 674 -7.45 15.01 -0.51
N GLU A 675 -6.44 15.36 -1.31
CA GLU A 675 -6.32 16.68 -1.95
C GLU A 675 -7.09 16.75 -3.28
N GLU A 676 -8.43 16.72 -3.21
CA GLU A 676 -9.32 16.67 -4.39
C GLU A 676 -9.05 17.79 -5.41
N ARG A 677 -8.63 18.97 -4.95
CA ARG A 677 -8.32 20.12 -5.82
C ARG A 677 -7.20 19.83 -6.83
N VAL A 678 -6.21 19.02 -6.44
CA VAL A 678 -5.03 18.71 -7.24
C VAL A 678 -5.05 17.27 -7.77
N GLU A 679 -6.18 16.56 -7.67
CA GLU A 679 -6.30 15.18 -8.14
C GLU A 679 -5.92 15.04 -9.63
N GLY A 680 -6.30 16.01 -10.47
CA GLY A 680 -5.91 16.03 -11.88
C GLY A 680 -4.39 16.14 -12.09
N GLU A 681 -3.72 16.95 -11.28
CA GLU A 681 -2.25 17.09 -11.29
C GLU A 681 -1.56 15.82 -10.78
N MET A 682 -2.11 15.22 -9.73
CA MET A 682 -1.65 13.93 -9.19
C MET A 682 -1.73 12.82 -10.24
N LEU A 683 -2.83 12.75 -11.00
CA LEU A 683 -2.99 11.80 -12.10
C LEU A 683 -2.01 12.06 -13.25
N ARG A 684 -1.76 13.31 -13.62
CA ARG A 684 -0.73 13.67 -14.62
C ARG A 684 0.67 13.29 -14.17
N MET A 685 1.00 13.51 -12.89
CA MET A 685 2.28 13.12 -12.29
C MET A 685 2.42 11.59 -12.24
N LEU A 686 1.34 10.87 -11.94
CA LEU A 686 1.29 9.41 -11.96
C LEU A 686 1.56 8.85 -13.36
N GLN A 687 0.88 9.40 -14.38
CA GLN A 687 1.11 9.02 -15.76
C GLN A 687 2.57 9.24 -16.17
N LEU A 688 3.16 10.39 -15.79
CA LEU A 688 4.57 10.65 -16.03
C LEU A 688 5.49 9.61 -15.38
N GLY A 689 5.25 9.24 -14.12
CA GLY A 689 5.98 8.17 -13.44
C GLY A 689 5.88 6.82 -14.15
N MET A 690 4.71 6.51 -14.74
CA MET A 690 4.51 5.31 -15.55
C MET A 690 5.27 5.38 -16.89
N ASP A 691 5.23 6.51 -17.59
CA ASP A 691 5.94 6.72 -18.85
C ASP A 691 7.46 6.60 -18.66
N CYS A 692 8.00 7.21 -17.59
CA CYS A 692 9.41 7.10 -17.23
C CYS A 692 9.83 5.66 -16.91
N THR A 693 8.93 4.86 -16.34
CA THR A 693 9.19 3.46 -15.98
C THR A 693 8.79 2.46 -17.07
N GLU A 694 8.61 2.90 -18.31
CA GLU A 694 8.29 2.01 -19.43
C GLU A 694 9.39 0.94 -19.63
N HIS A 695 8.98 -0.27 -20.03
CA HIS A 695 9.91 -1.39 -20.14
C HIS A 695 10.94 -1.17 -21.25
N HIS A 696 10.52 -0.56 -22.35
CA HIS A 696 11.39 -0.26 -23.49
C HIS A 696 12.07 1.11 -23.32
N PRO A 697 13.41 1.18 -23.30
CA PRO A 697 14.15 2.43 -23.12
C PRO A 697 13.76 3.54 -24.09
N ASP A 698 13.55 3.19 -25.37
CA ASP A 698 13.24 4.14 -26.45
C ASP A 698 11.85 4.77 -26.34
N ARG A 699 10.98 4.23 -25.47
CA ARG A 699 9.64 4.78 -25.21
C ARG A 699 9.60 5.71 -24.01
N ARG A 700 10.69 5.81 -23.25
CA ARG A 700 10.77 6.69 -22.09
C ARG A 700 11.03 8.12 -22.58
N PRO A 701 10.42 9.14 -21.94
CA PRO A 701 10.71 10.53 -22.25
C PRO A 701 12.16 10.89 -21.90
N SER A 702 12.70 11.94 -22.52
CA SER A 702 13.99 12.50 -22.08
C SER A 702 13.84 13.23 -20.74
N MET A 703 14.90 13.38 -19.94
CA MET A 703 14.79 14.14 -18.68
C MET A 703 14.42 15.62 -18.89
N ALA A 704 14.73 16.20 -20.06
CA ALA A 704 14.26 17.54 -20.43
C ALA A 704 12.73 17.58 -20.63
N GLU A 705 12.15 16.55 -21.25
CA GLU A 705 10.68 16.41 -21.37
C GLU A 705 10.03 16.13 -20.00
N VAL A 706 10.67 15.31 -19.16
CA VAL A 706 10.22 15.04 -17.79
C VAL A 706 10.19 16.34 -16.98
N GLU A 707 11.27 17.12 -16.99
CA GLU A 707 11.37 18.44 -16.37
C GLU A 707 10.23 19.36 -16.82
N ALA A 708 10.03 19.53 -18.12
CA ALA A 708 8.99 20.39 -18.68
C ALA A 708 7.55 19.91 -18.39
N ARG A 709 7.34 18.60 -18.21
CA ARG A 709 6.05 18.03 -17.78
C ARG A 709 5.80 18.30 -16.30
N ILE A 710 6.79 18.12 -15.43
CA ILE A 710 6.65 18.38 -14.00
C ILE A 710 6.46 19.88 -13.74
N GLU A 711 7.17 20.74 -14.46
CA GLU A 711 7.05 22.20 -14.32
C GLU A 711 5.60 22.66 -14.54
N ARG A 712 4.97 22.23 -15.63
CA ARG A 712 3.55 22.50 -15.90
C ARG A 712 2.61 21.97 -14.81
N ILE A 713 2.88 20.77 -14.30
CA ILE A 713 2.09 20.17 -13.19
C ILE A 713 2.22 21.04 -11.93
N VAL A 714 3.43 21.49 -11.60
CA VAL A 714 3.71 22.34 -10.42
C VAL A 714 3.06 23.71 -10.57
N GLU A 715 3.14 24.35 -11.73
CA GLU A 715 2.50 25.64 -12.01
C GLU A 715 0.98 25.56 -11.83
N ASP A 716 0.35 24.53 -12.39
CA ASP A 716 -1.09 24.30 -12.27
C ASP A 716 -1.50 24.01 -10.81
N ALA A 717 -0.71 23.20 -10.09
CA ALA A 717 -0.95 22.90 -8.68
C ALA A 717 -0.82 24.16 -7.80
N CYS A 718 0.21 24.98 -8.00
CA CYS A 718 0.42 26.23 -7.27
C CYS A 718 -0.73 27.21 -7.53
N ARG A 719 -1.13 27.38 -8.80
CA ARG A 719 -2.24 28.26 -9.17
C ARG A 719 -3.53 27.87 -8.43
N LYS A 720 -3.82 26.57 -8.33
CA LYS A 720 -4.99 26.05 -7.61
C LYS A 720 -4.89 26.21 -6.09
N ALA A 721 -3.68 26.28 -5.54
CA ALA A 721 -3.45 26.58 -4.13
C ALA A 721 -3.69 28.06 -3.79
N ASP A 722 -3.27 29.00 -4.66
CA ASP A 722 -3.35 30.44 -4.40
C ASP A 722 -4.78 31.01 -4.36
N PHE A 723 -5.72 30.43 -5.12
CA PHE A 723 -7.16 30.78 -5.05
C PHE A 723 -7.81 30.52 -3.67
N SER A 724 -7.11 29.85 -2.76
CA SER A 724 -7.53 29.69 -1.35
C SER A 724 -7.34 30.97 -0.52
N SER A 725 -6.49 31.91 -0.93
CA SER A 725 -6.13 33.09 -0.11
C SER A 725 -7.03 34.31 -0.37
N THR A 726 -7.72 34.35 -1.51
CA THR A 726 -8.50 35.51 -1.96
C THR A 726 -10.00 35.41 -1.68
N ASP A 727 -10.52 34.24 -1.32
CA ASP A 727 -11.94 34.03 -1.02
C ASP A 727 -12.31 34.30 0.46
N GLY A 728 -11.34 34.75 1.27
CA GLY A 728 -11.54 35.12 2.68
C GLY A 728 -11.67 36.63 2.96
N SER A 729 -11.60 37.49 1.94
CA SER A 729 -11.57 38.96 2.14
C SER A 729 -12.53 39.77 1.25
N ARG A 730 -13.55 39.12 0.68
CA ARG A 730 -14.68 39.83 0.06
C ARG A 730 -16.01 39.47 0.71
N SER A 731 -16.18 39.93 1.94
CA SER A 731 -17.49 40.38 2.40
C SER A 731 -17.34 41.55 3.39
N VAL A 732 -18.10 42.62 3.08
CA VAL A 732 -18.55 43.73 3.92
C VAL A 732 -17.54 44.85 4.26
N SER A 733 -17.63 45.95 3.51
CA SER A 733 -17.90 47.29 4.06
C SER A 733 -18.30 48.28 2.95
N ALA A 734 -19.46 48.92 3.19
CA ALA A 734 -20.15 49.99 2.45
C ALA A 734 -20.88 49.59 1.15
#